data_AF-A0AAE9Z6P1-F1
#
_entry.id   AF-A0AAE9Z6P1-F1
#
_cell.length_a   1.000
_cell.length_b   1.000
_cell.length_c   1.000
_cell.angle_alpha   90.00
_cell.angle_beta   90.00
_cell.angle_gamma   90.00
#
_symmetry.space_group_name_H-M   'P 1'
#
loop_
_entity.id
_entity.type
_entity.pdbx_description
1 polymer ?
#
loop_
_entity_poly.entity_id
_entity_poly.type
_entity_poly.pdbx_seq_one_letter_code
_entity_poly.pdbx_strand_id
1 'polypeptide(L)'
;MTFAANNLVAHEIPLTGKHLIEASAGTGKTFNITRLYLRLLLEQKLPVEQILVMTFTKDATEELRGRIGAFIRSAINDWHRLVDSDPYFAALAEKVTADEAGFLLKKALLFLDEAAIFTIHGFCKRVLSQHAFASGMAFNSQMEASDQELLLEACQDWYRVLAQQSPQQFELLAAFWGDPQTFLSHFSKAVRQVVLCGELETVSAANIRQGFLAKVQQALYALEHHDEMLSLALIEVKTGQEQQKRRQELSALKAWLAAMLEDIETFKEKMPDAFIDGRRFSRSKHKQQLVDIFTPVNEVKAAVKSLQQNLDKAQAYVVVKQGLDYISEQLAGKKQQQNMLSFDDLISRLKHCLTDDGNPQLAQVLFAQFPVALVDEFQDTDPLQFAILKAIYFQQPDTALFMIGDPKQAIYGFRGGDVFTYLSARNLCDYQWLMDTNWRSSPEMIRGYNRLFYGNHLEGKPVAVFGYGIPYVPVKASPAAAEKSLPGPGQHALEFVHFTASDENGEQQEKKKAPVRAKVKQDFRPVMAGWCAGEIARLLAGGEENTLAARDIAILVRDGSEAAAIKQALQELGLASVFLSNKANLLHSEQTEQFLCLLKGVLYVENERLYTAALACGLLGFTPAKLYRLQRDELGWQELKFRFLALRQEWQHKGFITMALKLMHEHFVIRGEEQDRALTNLLHLFEILQSASQRHRQPQELLYYLEQEILKDNPESETELRLESDANLIKIVTQHGSKGLEYPVVFIPFATRHKDPLRFGNRNIALVEYHDSSGRQKLSLDGSSEARQAMADEAYAESIRLLYVAVTRAEQRCYILTAEFEQYFNSPLGKTLKWQKEQDILASLHQLADEHPGVIGVKEICEPVAPEPRAGQSDTAMELTPAAFHGKIERDWWLSSFSALSRNLRHGGVSTPDRDGETGVSIPTSAELLDSTLLRFNLAKGAHTGNLLHDIFEHLDFSRPNWQESMKWPLVKYGELTPGYSEQDLTAWLKQVLMTPLLQSDGTEAAEGTVNWCLADIPVEQTLRESEFYFPMSRTRVAELARLLTRHRQLSHRCLSAPGQQHGQLSAAKNVSLPAYQQLKGMMHGFIDLVFEYQGKYYLSDYKSSHLGNGFHAYKPAALLANIQDNYYDLQYLIYALALHRHLAYALEDYDPGQHFGGIYYFYLRGMTDDAKHAGCGVYYRHIDLQELTALDAIFAGEHYQDKGQDKGQEKDQDHDKNEGEQEYAS
;
A
#
# COMPACT_ATOMS: atom_id res chain seq x y z
N MET A 1 -36.60 -26.94 -18.57
CA MET A 1 -36.38 -26.87 -20.03
C MET A 1 -34.93 -26.47 -20.26
N THR A 2 -34.10 -27.35 -20.79
CA THR A 2 -32.70 -27.03 -21.15
C THR A 2 -32.72 -26.24 -22.46
N PHE A 3 -32.66 -24.91 -22.39
CA PHE A 3 -32.29 -24.10 -23.54
C PHE A 3 -30.87 -24.54 -23.96
N ALA A 4 -30.73 -25.06 -25.19
CA ALA A 4 -29.42 -25.34 -25.75
C ALA A 4 -28.67 -24.01 -25.91
N ALA A 5 -27.49 -23.87 -25.30
CA ALA A 5 -26.70 -22.66 -25.43
C ALA A 5 -26.26 -22.48 -26.89
N ASN A 6 -26.46 -21.29 -27.45
CA ASN A 6 -26.05 -20.97 -28.82
C ASN A 6 -24.60 -20.50 -28.84
N ASN A 7 -23.86 -20.79 -29.92
CA ASN A 7 -22.52 -20.25 -30.08
C ASN A 7 -22.59 -18.73 -30.27
N LEU A 8 -21.71 -17.98 -29.60
CA LEU A 8 -21.72 -16.52 -29.63
C LEU A 8 -21.23 -16.02 -30.99
N VAL A 9 -22.09 -15.26 -31.68
CA VAL A 9 -21.71 -14.45 -32.85
C VAL A 9 -21.87 -12.98 -32.48
N ALA A 10 -20.75 -12.26 -32.40
CA ALA A 10 -20.69 -10.93 -31.79
C ALA A 10 -21.61 -9.88 -32.42
N HIS A 11 -21.93 -9.97 -33.71
CA HIS A 11 -22.81 -9.02 -34.41
C HIS A 11 -24.29 -9.41 -34.38
N GLU A 12 -24.61 -10.64 -33.97
CA GLU A 12 -25.99 -11.16 -33.91
C GLU A 12 -26.62 -11.09 -32.51
N ILE A 13 -25.80 -11.05 -31.46
CA ILE A 13 -26.30 -10.99 -30.08
C ILE A 13 -27.18 -9.75 -29.86
N PRO A 14 -28.39 -9.91 -29.27
CA PRO A 14 -29.22 -8.77 -28.88
C PRO A 14 -28.50 -7.85 -27.91
N LEU A 15 -28.72 -6.54 -28.03
CA LEU A 15 -28.13 -5.53 -27.13
C LEU A 15 -29.03 -5.22 -25.92
N THR A 16 -30.04 -6.05 -25.68
CA THR A 16 -31.04 -5.94 -24.61
C THR A 16 -31.35 -7.33 -24.06
N GLY A 17 -31.61 -7.41 -22.77
CA GLY A 17 -31.86 -8.63 -22.02
C GLY A 17 -30.72 -8.96 -21.06
N LYS A 18 -30.87 -10.08 -20.36
CA LYS A 18 -29.90 -10.65 -19.43
C LYS A 18 -29.16 -11.79 -20.13
N HIS A 19 -27.89 -11.57 -20.44
CA HIS A 19 -27.04 -12.50 -21.19
C HIS A 19 -26.03 -13.14 -20.25
N LEU A 20 -25.93 -14.47 -20.29
CA LEU A 20 -24.78 -15.19 -19.74
C LEU A 20 -23.92 -15.70 -20.91
N ILE A 21 -22.65 -15.33 -20.92
CA ILE A 21 -21.68 -15.73 -21.94
C ILE A 21 -20.63 -16.63 -21.29
N GLU A 22 -20.69 -17.93 -21.58
CA GLU A 22 -19.69 -18.91 -21.13
C GLU A 22 -18.49 -18.89 -22.07
N ALA A 23 -17.41 -18.23 -21.63
CA ALA A 23 -16.18 -18.03 -22.40
C ALA A 23 -15.07 -18.97 -21.92
N SER A 24 -15.00 -20.19 -22.51
CA SER A 24 -13.99 -21.18 -22.13
C SER A 24 -12.55 -20.66 -22.30
N ALA A 25 -11.58 -21.31 -21.66
CA ALA A 25 -10.18 -20.87 -21.71
C ALA A 25 -9.67 -20.64 -23.15
N GLY A 26 -9.07 -19.46 -23.38
CA GLY A 26 -8.49 -19.09 -24.68
C GLY A 26 -9.49 -18.74 -25.79
N THR A 27 -10.79 -18.58 -25.50
CA THR A 27 -11.81 -18.37 -26.55
C THR A 27 -11.96 -16.94 -27.06
N GLY A 28 -11.13 -16.00 -26.59
CA GLY A 28 -11.20 -14.59 -27.02
C GLY A 28 -12.28 -13.78 -26.29
N LYS A 29 -12.45 -14.02 -24.99
CA LYS A 29 -13.38 -13.28 -24.11
C LYS A 29 -13.23 -11.76 -24.25
N THR A 30 -12.02 -11.24 -24.04
CA THR A 30 -11.70 -9.81 -24.11
C THR A 30 -11.96 -9.22 -25.49
N PHE A 31 -11.68 -9.98 -26.55
CA PHE A 31 -11.97 -9.58 -27.93
C PHE A 31 -13.48 -9.39 -28.16
N ASN A 32 -14.31 -10.31 -27.66
CA ASN A 32 -15.76 -10.17 -27.77
C ASN A 32 -16.30 -9.03 -26.89
N ILE A 33 -15.74 -8.80 -25.71
CA ILE A 33 -16.07 -7.61 -24.89
C ILE A 33 -15.83 -6.32 -25.68
N THR A 34 -14.67 -6.17 -26.34
CA THR A 34 -14.38 -4.97 -27.14
C THR A 34 -15.36 -4.79 -28.31
N ARG A 35 -15.78 -5.89 -28.94
CA ARG A 35 -16.79 -5.87 -30.01
C ARG A 35 -18.19 -5.51 -29.49
N LEU A 36 -18.59 -6.01 -28.32
CA LEU A 36 -19.86 -5.61 -27.71
C LEU A 36 -19.84 -4.15 -27.32
N TYR A 37 -18.74 -3.67 -26.73
CA TYR A 37 -18.56 -2.28 -26.37
C TYR A 37 -18.70 -1.36 -27.59
N LEU A 38 -18.05 -1.69 -28.71
CA LEU A 38 -18.17 -0.92 -29.96
C LEU A 38 -19.60 -0.92 -30.52
N ARG A 39 -20.32 -2.05 -30.45
CA ARG A 39 -21.74 -2.11 -30.86
C ARG A 39 -22.63 -1.23 -30.00
N LEU A 40 -22.37 -1.15 -28.70
CA LEU A 40 -23.12 -0.27 -27.79
C LEU A 40 -22.87 1.23 -28.09
N LEU A 41 -21.64 1.59 -28.43
CA LEU A 41 -21.30 2.95 -28.88
C LEU A 41 -22.00 3.33 -30.18
N LEU A 42 -22.13 2.39 -31.12
CA LEU A 42 -22.59 2.67 -32.48
C LEU A 42 -24.10 2.44 -32.67
N GLU A 43 -24.61 1.28 -32.27
CA GLU A 43 -26.01 0.90 -32.47
C GLU A 43 -26.94 1.55 -31.42
N GLN A 44 -26.51 1.57 -30.15
CA GLN A 44 -27.29 2.19 -29.06
C GLN A 44 -26.92 3.66 -28.81
N LYS A 45 -25.88 4.16 -29.47
CA LYS A 45 -25.39 5.55 -29.36
C LYS A 45 -25.08 5.96 -27.91
N LEU A 46 -24.68 5.01 -27.08
CA LEU A 46 -24.35 5.26 -25.69
C LEU A 46 -22.97 5.95 -25.60
N PRO A 47 -22.82 6.96 -24.73
CA PRO A 47 -21.52 7.53 -24.42
C PRO A 47 -20.73 6.56 -23.50
N VAL A 48 -19.41 6.70 -23.46
CA VAL A 48 -18.50 5.75 -22.77
C VAL A 48 -18.72 5.68 -21.26
N GLU A 49 -19.30 6.73 -20.68
CA GLU A 49 -19.66 6.91 -19.28
C GLU A 49 -20.93 6.12 -18.90
N GLN A 50 -21.76 5.74 -19.89
CA GLN A 50 -23.00 4.98 -19.68
C GLN A 50 -22.83 3.47 -19.88
N ILE A 51 -21.68 3.02 -20.38
CA ILE A 51 -21.39 1.60 -20.57
C ILE A 51 -20.54 1.11 -19.40
N LEU A 52 -21.18 0.57 -18.37
CA LEU A 52 -20.49 0.07 -17.19
C LEU A 52 -19.77 -1.23 -17.53
N VAL A 53 -18.46 -1.26 -17.33
CA VAL A 53 -17.67 -2.49 -17.42
C VAL A 53 -17.02 -2.77 -16.08
N MET A 54 -17.36 -3.91 -15.49
CA MET A 54 -16.84 -4.34 -14.20
C MET A 54 -15.85 -5.49 -14.37
N THR A 55 -14.69 -5.35 -13.74
CA THR A 55 -13.66 -6.40 -13.69
C THR A 55 -13.24 -6.70 -12.25
N PHE A 56 -12.48 -7.78 -12.05
CA PHE A 56 -12.02 -8.18 -10.72
C PHE A 56 -10.74 -7.45 -10.26
N THR A 57 -9.83 -7.09 -11.18
CA THR A 57 -8.52 -6.49 -10.85
C THR A 57 -8.31 -5.14 -11.53
N LYS A 58 -7.48 -4.28 -10.92
CA LYS A 58 -7.10 -2.99 -11.51
C LYS A 58 -6.35 -3.18 -12.83
N ASP A 59 -5.46 -4.16 -12.92
CA ASP A 59 -4.74 -4.45 -14.16
C ASP A 59 -5.70 -4.82 -15.31
N ALA A 60 -6.75 -5.59 -15.02
CA ALA A 60 -7.78 -5.91 -16.00
C ALA A 60 -8.57 -4.66 -16.44
N THR A 61 -8.80 -3.68 -15.56
CA THR A 61 -9.44 -2.41 -15.97
C THR A 61 -8.58 -1.63 -16.95
N GLU A 62 -7.28 -1.48 -16.68
CA GLU A 62 -6.36 -0.72 -17.54
C GLU A 62 -6.10 -1.45 -18.86
N GLU A 63 -5.90 -2.77 -18.81
CA GLU A 63 -5.77 -3.60 -20.01
C GLU A 63 -7.01 -3.47 -20.90
N LEU A 64 -8.21 -3.57 -20.33
CA LEU A 64 -9.45 -3.49 -21.09
C LEU A 64 -9.68 -2.10 -21.67
N ARG A 65 -9.41 -1.02 -20.91
CA ARG A 65 -9.46 0.36 -21.42
C ARG A 65 -8.49 0.54 -22.59
N GLY A 66 -7.26 0.06 -22.44
CA GLY A 66 -6.24 0.10 -23.50
C GLY A 66 -6.67 -0.64 -24.76
N ARG A 67 -7.23 -1.85 -24.63
CA ARG A 67 -7.74 -2.65 -25.75
C ARG A 67 -8.95 -2.00 -26.44
N ILE A 68 -9.90 -1.45 -25.68
CA ILE A 68 -11.03 -0.70 -26.24
C ILE A 68 -10.52 0.51 -27.03
N GLY A 69 -9.59 1.29 -26.47
CA GLY A 69 -9.00 2.43 -27.15
C GLY A 69 -8.25 2.06 -28.43
N ALA A 70 -7.47 0.99 -28.41
CA ALA A 70 -6.77 0.48 -29.60
C ALA A 70 -7.77 0.02 -30.68
N PHE A 71 -8.83 -0.69 -30.28
CA PHE A 71 -9.86 -1.17 -31.20
C PHE A 71 -10.67 -0.01 -31.82
N ILE A 72 -11.03 1.01 -31.04
CA ILE A 72 -11.68 2.23 -31.53
C ILE A 72 -10.78 2.95 -32.55
N ARG A 73 -9.48 3.11 -32.26
CA ARG A 73 -8.53 3.75 -33.21
C ARG A 73 -8.40 2.97 -34.51
N SER A 74 -8.32 1.63 -34.44
CA SER A 74 -8.29 0.78 -35.63
C SER A 74 -9.58 0.92 -36.45
N ALA A 75 -10.76 0.92 -35.80
CA ALA A 75 -12.03 1.14 -36.47
C ALA A 75 -12.11 2.51 -37.16
N ILE A 76 -11.59 3.58 -36.55
CA ILE A 76 -11.55 4.92 -37.16
C ILE A 76 -10.63 4.96 -38.39
N ASN A 77 -9.44 4.36 -38.30
CA ASN A 77 -8.41 4.47 -39.34
C ASN A 77 -8.68 3.55 -40.54
N ASP A 78 -9.25 2.36 -40.29
CA ASP A 78 -9.34 1.29 -41.28
C ASP A 78 -10.79 0.86 -41.58
N TRP A 79 -11.81 1.68 -41.27
CA TRP A 79 -13.23 1.32 -41.36
C TRP A 79 -13.61 0.58 -42.65
N HIS A 80 -13.30 1.15 -43.82
CA HIS A 80 -13.64 0.56 -45.11
C HIS A 80 -12.95 -0.79 -45.34
N ARG A 81 -11.67 -0.90 -44.98
CA ARG A 81 -10.92 -2.16 -45.10
C ARG A 81 -11.49 -3.23 -44.16
N LEU A 82 -11.87 -2.84 -42.95
CA LEU A 82 -12.46 -3.74 -41.95
C LEU A 82 -13.84 -4.24 -42.39
N VAL A 83 -14.66 -3.39 -42.99
CA VAL A 83 -15.95 -3.78 -43.60
C VAL A 83 -15.77 -4.87 -44.66
N ASP A 84 -14.72 -4.79 -45.48
CA ASP A 84 -14.45 -5.80 -46.52
C ASP A 84 -13.85 -7.11 -45.98
N SER A 85 -13.11 -7.06 -44.86
CA SER A 85 -12.31 -8.19 -44.37
C SER A 85 -12.88 -8.92 -43.15
N ASP A 86 -13.76 -8.27 -42.39
CA ASP A 86 -14.31 -8.80 -41.14
C ASP A 86 -15.85 -8.75 -41.17
N PRO A 87 -16.55 -9.91 -41.17
CA PRO A 87 -18.01 -9.97 -41.20
C PRO A 87 -18.70 -9.14 -40.10
N TYR A 88 -18.02 -8.94 -38.97
CA TYR A 88 -18.53 -8.11 -37.88
C TYR A 88 -18.67 -6.62 -38.30
N PHE A 89 -17.70 -6.08 -39.04
CA PHE A 89 -17.76 -4.70 -39.51
C PHE A 89 -18.70 -4.56 -40.71
N ALA A 90 -18.80 -5.57 -41.57
CA ALA A 90 -19.82 -5.63 -42.63
C ALA A 90 -21.24 -5.48 -42.06
N ALA A 91 -21.56 -6.27 -41.02
CA ALA A 91 -22.86 -6.21 -40.35
C ALA A 91 -23.11 -4.87 -39.62
N LEU A 92 -22.06 -4.21 -39.12
CA LEU A 92 -22.16 -2.88 -38.51
C LEU A 92 -22.44 -1.79 -39.55
N ALA A 93 -21.81 -1.87 -40.72
CA ALA A 93 -21.99 -0.90 -41.81
C ALA A 93 -23.42 -0.91 -42.39
N GLU A 94 -24.16 -2.01 -42.24
CA GLU A 94 -25.59 -2.07 -42.58
C GLU A 94 -26.46 -1.25 -41.62
N LYS A 95 -26.00 -1.03 -40.37
CA LYS A 95 -26.77 -0.36 -39.31
C LYS A 95 -26.35 1.09 -39.09
N VAL A 96 -25.08 1.41 -39.32
CA VAL A 96 -24.50 2.74 -39.04
C VAL A 96 -23.63 3.17 -40.21
N THR A 97 -23.80 4.41 -40.66
CA THR A 97 -23.01 4.97 -41.76
C THR A 97 -21.56 5.24 -41.33
N ALA A 98 -20.62 5.22 -42.28
CA ALA A 98 -19.20 5.45 -41.97
C ALA A 98 -18.94 6.83 -41.32
N ASP A 99 -19.63 7.87 -41.77
CA ASP A 99 -19.50 9.21 -41.21
C ASP A 99 -20.02 9.29 -39.76
N GLU A 100 -21.17 8.68 -39.49
CA GLU A 100 -21.74 8.59 -38.15
C GLU A 100 -20.86 7.76 -37.21
N ALA A 101 -20.37 6.62 -37.67
CA ALA A 101 -19.42 5.81 -36.92
C ALA A 101 -18.15 6.60 -36.62
N GLY A 102 -17.57 7.27 -37.62
CA GLY A 102 -16.39 8.12 -37.44
C GLY A 102 -16.59 9.23 -36.40
N PHE A 103 -17.77 9.88 -36.38
CA PHE A 103 -18.11 10.89 -35.40
C PHE A 103 -18.23 10.31 -33.97
N LEU A 104 -19.02 9.24 -33.81
CA LEU A 104 -19.26 8.60 -32.51
C LEU A 104 -17.97 8.03 -31.91
N LEU A 105 -17.13 7.39 -32.73
CA LEU A 105 -15.86 6.81 -32.28
C LEU A 105 -14.83 7.88 -31.90
N LYS A 106 -14.75 8.99 -32.64
CA LYS A 106 -13.89 10.13 -32.26
C LYS A 106 -14.34 10.74 -30.94
N LYS A 107 -15.66 10.88 -30.74
CA LYS A 107 -16.22 11.35 -29.46
C LYS A 107 -15.88 10.37 -28.32
N ALA A 108 -16.08 9.06 -28.52
CA ALA A 108 -15.75 8.05 -27.53
C ALA A 108 -14.26 8.06 -27.15
N LEU A 109 -13.37 8.27 -28.13
CA LEU A 109 -11.92 8.35 -27.87
C LEU A 109 -11.53 9.59 -27.06
N LEU A 110 -12.25 10.70 -27.23
CA LEU A 110 -12.02 11.95 -26.47
C LEU A 110 -12.34 11.80 -24.99
N PHE A 111 -13.36 11.01 -24.64
CA PHE A 111 -13.83 10.79 -23.26
C PHE A 111 -13.41 9.43 -22.69
N LEU A 112 -12.46 8.72 -23.32
CA LEU A 112 -12.11 7.34 -22.92
C LEU A 112 -11.51 7.26 -21.51
N ASP A 113 -10.89 8.33 -21.02
CA ASP A 113 -10.41 8.49 -19.65
C ASP A 113 -11.56 8.57 -18.63
N GLU A 114 -12.73 9.06 -19.03
CA GLU A 114 -13.96 9.08 -18.24
C GLU A 114 -14.82 7.80 -18.40
N ALA A 115 -14.38 6.84 -19.23
CA ALA A 115 -15.13 5.61 -19.48
C ALA A 115 -15.43 4.85 -18.17
N ALA A 116 -16.65 4.32 -18.06
CA ALA A 116 -17.14 3.63 -16.87
C ALA A 116 -16.59 2.20 -16.73
N ILE A 117 -15.26 2.07 -16.70
CA ILE A 117 -14.54 0.80 -16.55
C ILE A 117 -13.93 0.78 -15.15
N PHE A 118 -14.49 -0.04 -14.27
CA PHE A 118 -14.13 -0.07 -12.86
C PHE A 118 -13.91 -1.50 -12.36
N THR A 119 -13.16 -1.65 -11.27
CA THR A 119 -13.27 -2.85 -10.46
C THR A 119 -14.61 -2.83 -9.71
N ILE A 120 -15.12 -3.98 -9.28
CA ILE A 120 -16.38 -4.03 -8.50
C ILE A 120 -16.31 -3.13 -7.25
N HIS A 121 -15.20 -3.17 -6.51
CA HIS A 121 -14.95 -2.28 -5.37
C HIS A 121 -14.86 -0.81 -5.79
N GLY A 122 -14.20 -0.51 -6.92
CA GLY A 122 -14.09 0.84 -7.46
C GLY A 122 -15.45 1.43 -7.84
N PHE A 123 -16.32 0.61 -8.43
CA PHE A 123 -17.71 0.97 -8.71
C PHE A 123 -18.47 1.26 -7.41
N CYS A 124 -18.42 0.36 -6.43
CA CYS A 124 -19.11 0.56 -5.15
C CYS A 124 -18.64 1.85 -4.46
N LYS A 125 -17.33 2.08 -4.40
CA LYS A 125 -16.75 3.31 -3.83
C LYS A 125 -17.27 4.56 -4.54
N ARG A 126 -17.25 4.56 -5.88
CA ARG A 126 -17.70 5.71 -6.69
C ARG A 126 -19.18 5.99 -6.47
N VAL A 127 -20.03 4.96 -6.48
CA VAL A 127 -21.47 5.13 -6.25
C VAL A 127 -21.74 5.67 -4.85
N LEU A 128 -21.10 5.08 -3.83
CA LEU A 128 -21.30 5.48 -2.45
C LEU A 128 -20.82 6.91 -2.17
N SER A 129 -19.77 7.38 -2.86
CA SER A 129 -19.28 8.76 -2.74
C SER A 129 -20.12 9.76 -3.53
N GLN A 130 -20.53 9.42 -4.76
CA GLN A 130 -21.40 10.27 -5.59
C GLN A 130 -22.80 10.44 -4.97
N HIS A 131 -23.31 9.38 -4.34
CA HIS A 131 -24.60 9.36 -3.66
C HIS A 131 -24.44 9.31 -2.14
N ALA A 132 -23.48 10.07 -1.59
CA ALA A 132 -23.16 10.12 -0.16
C ALA A 132 -24.40 10.35 0.74
N PHE A 133 -25.34 11.19 0.30
CA PHE A 133 -26.58 11.44 1.04
C PHE A 133 -27.51 10.23 1.10
N ALA A 134 -27.58 9.43 0.04
CA ALA A 134 -28.37 8.20 0.02
C ALA A 134 -27.66 7.06 0.77
N SER A 135 -26.32 7.10 0.84
CA SER A 135 -25.51 6.09 1.52
C SER A 135 -25.24 6.38 3.00
N GLY A 136 -25.48 7.62 3.45
CA GLY A 136 -25.13 8.07 4.80
C GLY A 136 -23.62 8.14 5.06
N MET A 137 -22.80 8.14 3.99
CA MET A 137 -21.34 8.16 4.10
C MET A 137 -20.78 9.58 4.22
N ALA A 138 -19.72 9.74 5.01
CA ALA A 138 -18.94 10.96 5.02
C ALA A 138 -18.14 11.10 3.72
N PHE A 139 -18.03 12.31 3.20
CA PHE A 139 -17.26 12.58 1.96
C PHE A 139 -15.78 12.22 2.09
N ASN A 140 -15.23 12.23 3.31
CA ASN A 140 -13.80 12.03 3.60
C ASN A 140 -13.52 10.72 4.36
N SER A 141 -14.30 9.64 4.14
CA SER A 141 -13.99 8.35 4.79
C SER A 141 -12.64 7.80 4.35
N GLN A 142 -11.83 7.36 5.31
CA GLN A 142 -10.53 6.75 5.05
C GLN A 142 -10.72 5.30 4.64
N MET A 143 -10.13 4.95 3.49
CA MET A 143 -10.15 3.59 2.97
C MET A 143 -8.93 2.86 3.49
N GLU A 144 -9.15 1.76 4.18
CA GLU A 144 -8.09 0.91 4.67
C GLU A 144 -8.19 -0.50 4.07
N ALA A 145 -7.03 -1.07 3.77
CA ALA A 145 -6.95 -2.40 3.16
C ALA A 145 -7.24 -3.52 4.16
N SER A 146 -7.03 -3.28 5.46
CA SER A 146 -7.17 -4.28 6.53
C SER A 146 -7.77 -3.66 7.79
N ASP A 147 -8.69 -4.39 8.42
CA ASP A 147 -9.29 -4.05 9.71
C ASP A 147 -8.82 -5.01 10.83
N GLN A 148 -7.71 -5.72 10.61
CA GLN A 148 -7.22 -6.76 11.51
C GLN A 148 -6.82 -6.24 12.90
N GLU A 149 -6.26 -5.03 13.00
CA GLU A 149 -5.89 -4.44 14.29
C GLU A 149 -7.14 -4.13 15.12
N LEU A 150 -8.14 -3.48 14.52
CA LEU A 150 -9.42 -3.20 15.18
C LEU A 150 -10.16 -4.50 15.56
N LEU A 151 -10.07 -5.53 14.71
CA LEU A 151 -10.62 -6.86 14.99
C LEU A 151 -9.92 -7.51 16.18
N LEU A 152 -8.58 -7.43 16.25
CA LEU A 152 -7.80 -7.94 17.38
C LEU A 152 -8.14 -7.21 18.67
N GLU A 153 -8.24 -5.88 18.62
CA GLU A 153 -8.62 -5.07 19.78
C GLU A 153 -10.02 -5.44 20.27
N ALA A 154 -11.01 -5.53 19.38
CA ALA A 154 -12.37 -5.95 19.72
C ALA A 154 -12.42 -7.37 20.32
N CYS A 155 -11.60 -8.30 19.82
CA CYS A 155 -11.48 -9.65 20.38
C CYS A 155 -10.83 -9.63 21.78
N GLN A 156 -9.81 -8.81 22.00
CA GLN A 156 -9.18 -8.66 23.32
C GLN A 156 -10.18 -8.08 24.33
N ASP A 157 -10.96 -7.08 23.92
CA ASP A 157 -11.99 -6.47 24.76
C ASP A 157 -13.06 -7.50 25.14
N TRP A 158 -13.51 -8.31 24.20
CA TRP A 158 -14.45 -9.40 24.48
C TRP A 158 -13.90 -10.41 25.49
N TYR A 159 -12.64 -10.84 25.34
CA TYR A 159 -11.99 -11.76 26.29
C TYR A 159 -11.96 -11.16 27.72
N ARG A 160 -11.67 -9.86 27.85
CA ARG A 160 -11.68 -9.15 29.15
C ARG A 160 -13.09 -9.12 29.76
N VAL A 161 -14.10 -8.78 28.95
CA VAL A 161 -15.51 -8.72 29.39
C VAL A 161 -15.99 -10.11 29.81
N LEU A 162 -15.71 -11.15 29.03
CA LEU A 162 -16.11 -12.53 29.33
C LEU A 162 -15.46 -13.04 30.62
N ALA A 163 -14.17 -12.78 30.81
CA ALA A 163 -13.44 -13.15 32.03
C ALA A 163 -14.03 -12.49 33.28
N GLN A 164 -14.52 -11.25 33.16
CA GLN A 164 -15.11 -10.52 34.28
C GLN A 164 -16.56 -10.92 34.56
N GLN A 165 -17.39 -11.07 33.53
CA GLN A 165 -18.83 -11.28 33.68
C GLN A 165 -19.22 -12.75 33.83
N SER A 166 -18.47 -13.68 33.23
CA SER A 166 -18.78 -15.11 33.24
C SER A 166 -17.51 -15.97 33.27
N PRO A 167 -16.83 -16.05 34.43
CA PRO A 167 -15.58 -16.81 34.58
C PRO A 167 -15.68 -18.27 34.12
N GLN A 168 -16.82 -18.93 34.35
CA GLN A 168 -17.05 -20.31 33.90
C GLN A 168 -17.09 -20.46 32.38
N GLN A 169 -17.70 -19.51 31.67
CA GLN A 169 -17.72 -19.49 30.20
C GLN A 169 -16.33 -19.15 29.65
N PHE A 170 -15.59 -18.27 30.33
CA PHE A 170 -14.21 -17.96 29.99
C PHE A 170 -13.30 -19.18 30.16
N GLU A 171 -13.38 -19.91 31.27
CA GLU A 171 -12.63 -21.16 31.48
C GLU A 171 -12.94 -22.20 30.40
N LEU A 172 -14.22 -22.36 30.05
CA LEU A 172 -14.67 -23.26 28.99
C LEU A 172 -14.10 -22.85 27.61
N LEU A 173 -14.13 -21.56 27.27
CA LEU A 173 -13.55 -21.04 26.03
C LEU A 173 -12.02 -21.24 26.01
N ALA A 174 -11.35 -20.85 27.09
CA ALA A 174 -9.89 -20.87 27.23
C ALA A 174 -9.31 -22.29 27.17
N ALA A 175 -10.10 -23.32 27.51
CA ALA A 175 -9.72 -24.73 27.35
C ALA A 175 -9.46 -25.12 25.88
N PHE A 176 -10.05 -24.39 24.92
CA PHE A 176 -9.89 -24.64 23.48
C PHE A 176 -9.17 -23.49 22.75
N TRP A 177 -9.43 -22.24 23.15
CA TRP A 177 -8.88 -21.02 22.56
C TRP A 177 -8.41 -20.05 23.66
N GLY A 178 -7.21 -20.30 24.19
CA GLY A 178 -6.68 -19.60 25.36
C GLY A 178 -6.33 -18.12 25.14
N ASP A 179 -6.03 -17.71 23.90
CA ASP A 179 -5.64 -16.34 23.57
C ASP A 179 -6.40 -15.77 22.36
N PRO A 180 -6.57 -14.42 22.28
CA PRO A 180 -7.30 -13.76 21.20
C PRO A 180 -6.73 -13.98 19.79
N GLN A 181 -5.41 -14.10 19.62
CA GLN A 181 -4.82 -14.31 18.30
C GLN A 181 -5.15 -15.71 17.77
N THR A 182 -5.04 -16.73 18.64
CA THR A 182 -5.48 -18.08 18.32
C THR A 182 -6.97 -18.10 17.99
N PHE A 183 -7.82 -17.42 18.75
CA PHE A 183 -9.25 -17.30 18.44
C PHE A 183 -9.50 -16.72 17.05
N LEU A 184 -8.89 -15.56 16.72
CA LEU A 184 -9.09 -14.92 15.43
C LEU A 184 -8.54 -15.74 14.26
N SER A 185 -7.48 -16.52 14.46
CA SER A 185 -6.98 -17.44 13.43
C SER A 185 -8.02 -18.50 13.02
N HIS A 186 -8.96 -18.82 13.91
CA HIS A 186 -10.03 -19.78 13.67
C HIS A 186 -11.34 -19.13 13.20
N PHE A 187 -11.65 -17.91 13.66
CA PHE A 187 -12.98 -17.32 13.50
C PHE A 187 -13.03 -15.94 12.84
N SER A 188 -11.91 -15.34 12.42
CA SER A 188 -11.90 -14.04 11.74
C SER A 188 -12.83 -13.99 10.52
N LYS A 189 -12.84 -15.05 9.71
CA LYS A 189 -13.78 -15.18 8.57
C LYS A 189 -15.24 -15.21 9.03
N ALA A 190 -15.53 -15.88 10.16
CA ALA A 190 -16.86 -15.98 10.71
C ALA A 190 -17.38 -14.60 11.16
N VAL A 191 -16.56 -13.79 11.84
CA VAL A 191 -16.96 -12.42 12.25
C VAL A 191 -17.49 -11.61 11.06
N ARG A 192 -16.81 -11.69 9.92
CA ARG A 192 -17.20 -10.97 8.70
C ARG A 192 -18.46 -11.53 8.04
N GLN A 193 -18.66 -12.85 8.07
CA GLN A 193 -19.77 -13.52 7.38
C GLN A 193 -21.05 -13.65 8.23
N VAL A 194 -20.96 -13.61 9.56
CA VAL A 194 -22.13 -13.71 10.47
C VAL A 194 -23.11 -12.57 10.24
N VAL A 195 -22.62 -11.36 9.96
CA VAL A 195 -23.43 -10.19 9.58
C VAL A 195 -24.20 -10.41 8.27
N LEU A 196 -23.67 -11.25 7.37
CA LEU A 196 -24.14 -11.37 5.99
C LEU A 196 -25.18 -12.49 5.80
N CYS A 197 -25.01 -13.63 6.49
CA CYS A 197 -25.82 -14.83 6.25
C CYS A 197 -26.92 -15.08 7.30
N GLY A 198 -26.94 -14.33 8.41
CA GLY A 198 -27.99 -14.35 9.44
C GLY A 198 -28.12 -15.62 10.29
N GLU A 199 -27.64 -16.78 9.82
CA GLU A 199 -27.74 -18.06 10.53
C GLU A 199 -26.37 -18.76 10.63
N LEU A 200 -25.74 -18.64 11.80
CA LEU A 200 -24.62 -19.50 12.19
C LEU A 200 -25.13 -20.70 12.99
N GLU A 201 -24.99 -21.89 12.43
CA GLU A 201 -25.40 -23.14 13.06
C GLU A 201 -24.29 -23.67 13.97
N THR A 202 -24.63 -24.12 15.16
CA THR A 202 -23.69 -24.78 16.09
C THR A 202 -24.12 -26.21 16.28
N VAL A 203 -23.15 -27.14 16.39
CA VAL A 203 -23.47 -28.51 16.82
C VAL A 203 -24.07 -28.45 18.23
N SER A 204 -25.34 -28.85 18.35
CA SER A 204 -26.04 -28.84 19.63
C SER A 204 -25.54 -29.95 20.55
N ALA A 205 -25.18 -29.59 21.79
CA ALA A 205 -24.86 -30.57 22.83
C ALA A 205 -26.01 -31.56 23.07
N ALA A 206 -27.26 -31.12 22.90
CA ALA A 206 -28.43 -32.00 22.98
C ALA A 206 -28.47 -33.02 21.84
N ASN A 207 -28.11 -32.63 20.61
CA ASN A 207 -28.04 -33.55 19.47
C ASN A 207 -26.90 -34.57 19.64
N ILE A 208 -25.74 -34.15 20.15
CA ILE A 208 -24.64 -35.06 20.49
C ILE A 208 -25.10 -36.08 21.53
N ARG A 209 -25.80 -35.62 22.59
CA ARG A 209 -26.34 -36.48 23.64
C ARG A 209 -27.36 -37.47 23.10
N GLN A 210 -28.32 -37.02 22.30
CA GLN A 210 -29.34 -37.88 21.70
C GLN A 210 -28.73 -38.91 20.74
N GLY A 211 -27.80 -38.50 19.87
CA GLY A 211 -27.11 -39.40 18.96
C GLY A 211 -26.25 -40.44 19.70
N PHE A 212 -25.64 -40.05 20.82
CA PHE A 212 -24.92 -40.98 21.70
C PHE A 212 -25.88 -41.96 22.40
N LEU A 213 -26.99 -41.46 22.98
CA LEU A 213 -28.02 -42.31 23.60
C LEU A 213 -28.60 -43.33 22.62
N ALA A 214 -28.86 -42.93 21.38
CA ALA A 214 -29.32 -43.84 20.33
C ALA A 214 -28.32 -44.98 20.08
N LYS A 215 -27.01 -44.69 20.06
CA LYS A 215 -25.95 -45.72 19.95
C LYS A 215 -25.93 -46.65 21.16
N VAL A 216 -26.09 -46.12 22.37
CA VAL A 216 -26.19 -46.91 23.60
C VAL A 216 -27.41 -47.83 23.56
N GLN A 217 -28.57 -47.31 23.15
CA GLN A 217 -29.79 -48.09 23.00
C GLN A 217 -29.63 -49.19 21.95
N GLN A 218 -29.00 -48.89 20.81
CA GLN A 218 -28.72 -49.87 19.75
C GLN A 218 -27.73 -50.95 20.22
N ALA A 219 -26.71 -50.59 21.00
CA ALA A 219 -25.77 -51.52 21.62
C ALA A 219 -26.45 -52.42 22.65
N LEU A 220 -27.30 -51.88 23.52
CA LEU A 220 -28.06 -52.65 24.50
C LEU A 220 -29.03 -53.62 23.79
N TYR A 221 -29.78 -53.13 22.80
CA TYR A 221 -30.66 -53.96 21.98
C TYR A 221 -29.92 -55.10 21.27
N ALA A 222 -28.75 -54.81 20.67
CA ALA A 222 -27.93 -55.83 20.02
C ALA A 222 -27.49 -56.95 20.99
N LEU A 223 -27.15 -56.61 22.24
CA LEU A 223 -26.75 -57.57 23.27
C LEU A 223 -27.93 -58.34 23.87
N GLU A 224 -29.11 -57.74 23.98
CA GLU A 224 -30.33 -58.38 24.50
C GLU A 224 -30.97 -59.31 23.48
N HIS A 225 -31.10 -58.85 22.23
CA HIS A 225 -31.71 -59.64 21.15
C HIS A 225 -30.90 -60.88 20.77
N HIS A 226 -29.58 -60.84 20.98
CA HIS A 226 -28.67 -61.95 20.69
C HIS A 226 -28.16 -62.67 21.95
N ASP A 227 -28.84 -62.55 23.09
CA ASP A 227 -28.38 -63.11 24.38
C ASP A 227 -28.17 -64.63 24.33
N GLU A 228 -29.07 -65.36 23.64
CA GLU A 228 -28.93 -66.82 23.44
C GLU A 228 -27.68 -67.16 22.62
N MET A 229 -27.39 -66.38 21.56
CA MET A 229 -26.20 -66.59 20.73
C MET A 229 -24.92 -66.27 21.51
N LEU A 230 -24.90 -65.17 22.26
CA LEU A 230 -23.77 -64.79 23.12
C LEU A 230 -23.53 -65.86 24.19
N SER A 231 -24.60 -66.44 24.73
CA SER A 231 -24.54 -67.55 25.68
C SER A 231 -23.92 -68.81 25.05
N LEU A 232 -24.45 -69.25 23.91
CA LEU A 232 -23.94 -70.43 23.19
C LEU A 232 -22.50 -70.27 22.71
N ALA A 233 -22.15 -69.10 22.15
CA ALA A 233 -20.87 -68.89 21.48
C ALA A 233 -19.72 -68.51 22.42
N LEU A 234 -20.02 -67.86 23.57
CA LEU A 234 -18.99 -67.32 24.46
C LEU A 234 -19.10 -67.79 25.91
N ILE A 235 -20.27 -68.20 26.40
CA ILE A 235 -20.46 -68.56 27.81
C ILE A 235 -20.40 -70.08 28.00
N GLU A 236 -21.24 -70.83 27.28
CA GLU A 236 -21.40 -72.29 27.44
C GLU A 236 -20.22 -73.11 26.89
N VAL A 237 -19.35 -72.48 26.08
CA VAL A 237 -18.07 -73.07 25.62
C VAL A 237 -17.07 -73.24 26.78
N LYS A 238 -17.34 -72.66 27.96
CA LYS A 238 -16.49 -72.71 29.15
C LYS A 238 -17.22 -73.42 30.30
N THR A 239 -16.48 -73.98 31.25
CA THR A 239 -17.01 -74.73 32.39
C THR A 239 -16.62 -74.09 33.73
N GLY A 240 -17.42 -74.35 34.78
CA GLY A 240 -17.10 -73.97 36.16
C GLY A 240 -17.03 -72.45 36.39
N GLN A 241 -16.00 -71.99 37.09
CA GLN A 241 -15.85 -70.58 37.51
C GLN A 241 -15.76 -69.61 36.33
N GLU A 242 -15.21 -70.03 35.18
CA GLU A 242 -15.02 -69.15 34.02
C GLU A 242 -16.33 -68.88 33.26
N GLN A 243 -17.26 -69.84 33.27
CA GLN A 243 -18.62 -69.68 32.74
C GLN A 243 -19.40 -68.64 33.56
N GLN A 244 -19.32 -68.74 34.89
CA GLN A 244 -19.96 -67.79 35.80
C GLN A 244 -19.37 -66.38 35.65
N LYS A 245 -18.03 -66.28 35.50
CA LYS A 245 -17.35 -65.01 35.23
C LYS A 245 -17.84 -64.33 33.96
N ARG A 246 -18.01 -65.07 32.86
CA ARG A 246 -18.50 -64.50 31.59
C ARG A 246 -19.96 -64.05 31.66
N ARG A 247 -20.82 -64.77 32.40
CA ARG A 247 -22.20 -64.32 32.70
C ARG A 247 -22.21 -63.02 33.48
N GLN A 248 -21.35 -62.91 34.50
CA GLN A 248 -21.20 -61.69 35.29
C GLN A 248 -20.68 -60.52 34.44
N GLU A 249 -19.70 -60.75 33.56
CA GLU A 249 -19.16 -59.71 32.67
C GLU A 249 -20.21 -59.21 31.65
N LEU A 250 -21.01 -60.10 31.05
CA LEU A 250 -22.10 -59.70 30.13
C LEU A 250 -23.21 -58.94 30.88
N SER A 251 -23.59 -59.42 32.06
CA SER A 251 -24.57 -58.74 32.92
C SER A 251 -24.08 -57.36 33.35
N ALA A 252 -22.81 -57.23 33.76
CA ALA A 252 -22.20 -55.96 34.10
C ALA A 252 -22.15 -54.99 32.91
N LEU A 253 -21.85 -55.48 31.70
CA LEU A 253 -21.87 -54.65 30.50
C LEU A 253 -23.28 -54.15 30.15
N LYS A 254 -24.30 -55.03 30.24
CA LYS A 254 -25.71 -54.64 30.02
C LYS A 254 -26.19 -53.63 31.07
N ALA A 255 -25.89 -53.88 32.35
CA ALA A 255 -26.21 -52.97 33.44
C ALA A 255 -25.52 -51.61 33.27
N TRP A 256 -24.27 -51.60 32.84
CA TRP A 256 -23.52 -50.37 32.55
C TRP A 256 -24.16 -49.57 31.40
N LEU A 257 -24.54 -50.22 30.29
CA LEU A 257 -25.25 -49.56 29.18
C LEU A 257 -26.63 -49.02 29.60
N ALA A 258 -27.36 -49.77 30.43
CA ALA A 258 -28.66 -49.36 30.95
C ALA A 258 -28.55 -48.14 31.89
N ALA A 259 -27.59 -48.15 32.81
CA ALA A 259 -27.34 -47.02 33.71
C ALA A 259 -26.96 -45.74 32.93
N MET A 260 -26.22 -45.89 31.82
CA MET A 260 -25.88 -44.79 30.92
C MET A 260 -27.08 -44.21 30.15
N LEU A 261 -28.15 -44.98 29.96
CA LEU A 261 -29.39 -44.46 29.36
C LEU A 261 -30.19 -43.61 30.36
N GLU A 262 -30.05 -43.88 31.66
CA GLU A 262 -30.75 -43.15 32.73
C GLU A 262 -30.06 -41.81 33.04
N ASP A 263 -28.73 -41.81 33.22
CA ASP A 263 -27.96 -40.60 33.49
C ASP A 263 -26.61 -40.62 32.74
N ILE A 264 -26.41 -39.63 31.86
CA ILE A 264 -25.14 -39.43 31.13
C ILE A 264 -24.24 -38.41 31.84
N GLU A 265 -24.84 -37.45 32.57
CA GLU A 265 -24.11 -36.26 33.05
C GLU A 265 -23.23 -36.58 34.26
N THR A 266 -23.69 -37.49 35.12
CA THR A 266 -22.96 -37.87 36.33
C THR A 266 -22.21 -39.19 36.22
N PHE A 267 -22.36 -39.89 35.09
CA PHE A 267 -21.87 -41.26 34.92
C PHE A 267 -20.37 -41.31 34.61
N LYS A 268 -19.59 -41.71 35.63
CA LYS A 268 -18.11 -41.76 35.58
C LYS A 268 -17.53 -43.17 35.63
N GLU A 269 -18.36 -44.20 35.54
CA GLU A 269 -17.90 -45.58 35.64
C GLU A 269 -17.19 -46.05 34.37
N LYS A 270 -16.07 -46.76 34.55
CA LYS A 270 -15.31 -47.34 33.44
C LYS A 270 -16.09 -48.49 32.81
N MET A 271 -16.19 -48.48 31.47
CA MET A 271 -16.86 -49.52 30.70
C MET A 271 -16.32 -50.93 31.00
N PRO A 272 -17.18 -51.90 31.37
CA PRO A 272 -16.83 -53.32 31.48
C PRO A 272 -16.59 -53.95 30.10
N ASP A 273 -15.42 -53.71 29.51
CA ASP A 273 -15.10 -54.13 28.14
C ASP A 273 -14.49 -55.55 28.02
N ALA A 274 -14.33 -56.25 29.15
CA ALA A 274 -13.72 -57.57 29.18
C ALA A 274 -14.49 -58.60 28.32
N PHE A 275 -15.83 -58.54 28.31
CA PHE A 275 -16.66 -59.49 27.58
C PHE A 275 -16.46 -59.42 26.05
N ILE A 276 -16.20 -58.22 25.53
CA ILE A 276 -16.09 -57.90 24.09
C ILE A 276 -14.65 -57.96 23.54
N ASP A 277 -13.69 -58.48 24.31
CA ASP A 277 -12.29 -58.62 23.86
C ASP A 277 -12.20 -59.57 22.65
N GLY A 278 -11.71 -59.04 21.52
CA GLY A 278 -11.52 -59.75 20.25
C GLY A 278 -10.70 -61.04 20.35
N ARG A 279 -9.84 -61.18 21.37
CA ARG A 279 -9.09 -62.41 21.63
C ARG A 279 -10.02 -63.59 21.97
N ARG A 280 -11.17 -63.32 22.61
CA ARG A 280 -12.12 -64.33 23.11
C ARG A 280 -12.91 -65.05 22.03
N PHE A 281 -13.05 -64.43 20.86
CA PHE A 281 -13.80 -64.98 19.72
C PHE A 281 -12.98 -65.06 18.42
N SER A 282 -11.68 -64.78 18.49
CA SER A 282 -10.73 -64.88 17.37
C SER A 282 -10.75 -66.25 16.66
N ARG A 283 -11.05 -67.32 17.39
CA ARG A 283 -11.15 -68.72 16.92
C ARG A 283 -12.58 -69.30 16.94
N SER A 284 -13.60 -68.45 17.14
CA SER A 284 -15.00 -68.90 17.20
C SER A 284 -15.55 -69.22 15.81
N LYS A 285 -16.40 -70.25 15.70
CA LYS A 285 -17.17 -70.55 14.46
C LYS A 285 -18.17 -69.44 14.12
N HIS A 286 -18.55 -68.61 15.08
CA HIS A 286 -19.50 -67.50 14.95
C HIS A 286 -18.82 -66.13 14.86
N LYS A 287 -17.54 -66.07 14.47
CA LYS A 287 -16.73 -64.83 14.52
C LYS A 287 -17.39 -63.65 13.80
N GLN A 288 -17.88 -63.83 12.57
CA GLN A 288 -18.47 -62.74 11.80
C GLN A 288 -19.72 -62.18 12.50
N GLN A 289 -20.61 -63.06 12.95
CA GLN A 289 -21.83 -62.70 13.69
C GLN A 289 -21.52 -61.96 15.00
N LEU A 290 -20.47 -62.40 15.73
CA LEU A 290 -20.03 -61.73 16.96
C LEU A 290 -19.40 -60.35 16.69
N VAL A 291 -18.66 -60.19 15.58
CA VAL A 291 -18.15 -58.88 15.15
C VAL A 291 -19.30 -57.93 14.86
N ASP A 292 -20.33 -58.41 14.14
CA ASP A 292 -21.51 -57.61 13.79
C ASP A 292 -22.28 -57.19 15.07
N ILE A 293 -22.49 -58.12 16.02
CA ILE A 293 -23.16 -57.84 17.31
C ILE A 293 -22.36 -56.85 18.17
N PHE A 294 -21.03 -56.97 18.20
CA PHE A 294 -20.18 -56.08 19.00
C PHE A 294 -19.83 -54.76 18.30
N THR A 295 -20.18 -54.58 17.02
CA THR A 295 -19.91 -53.34 16.30
C THR A 295 -20.56 -52.12 17.00
N PRO A 296 -21.88 -52.12 17.29
CA PRO A 296 -22.50 -51.02 18.03
C PRO A 296 -21.89 -50.78 19.43
N VAL A 297 -21.49 -51.85 20.12
CA VAL A 297 -20.88 -51.75 21.46
C VAL A 297 -19.47 -51.13 21.39
N ASN A 298 -18.69 -51.47 20.36
CA ASN A 298 -17.38 -50.89 20.12
C ASN A 298 -17.48 -49.42 19.69
N GLU A 299 -18.54 -49.03 18.97
CA GLU A 299 -18.83 -47.63 18.66
C GLU A 299 -19.11 -46.80 19.92
N VAL A 300 -19.91 -47.32 20.86
CA VAL A 300 -20.13 -46.69 22.17
C VAL A 300 -18.80 -46.56 22.93
N LYS A 301 -18.01 -47.64 23.00
CA LYS A 301 -16.69 -47.64 23.66
C LYS A 301 -15.75 -46.56 23.11
N ALA A 302 -15.75 -46.35 21.80
CA ALA A 302 -14.95 -45.32 21.16
C ALA A 302 -15.49 -43.92 21.45
N ALA A 303 -16.81 -43.73 21.34
CA ALA A 303 -17.47 -42.43 21.52
C ALA A 303 -17.41 -41.92 22.97
N VAL A 304 -17.50 -42.79 23.97
CA VAL A 304 -17.46 -42.41 25.41
C VAL A 304 -16.17 -41.68 25.78
N LYS A 305 -15.03 -42.08 25.20
CA LYS A 305 -13.72 -41.49 25.51
C LYS A 305 -13.64 -40.00 25.18
N SER A 306 -14.37 -39.55 24.16
CA SER A 306 -14.37 -38.16 23.70
C SER A 306 -15.70 -37.45 23.94
N LEU A 307 -16.69 -38.10 24.55
CA LEU A 307 -18.03 -37.55 24.76
C LEU A 307 -17.99 -36.24 25.56
N GLN A 308 -17.37 -36.25 26.74
CA GLN A 308 -17.30 -35.04 27.58
C GLN A 308 -16.59 -33.90 26.85
N GLN A 309 -15.44 -34.18 26.23
CA GLN A 309 -14.69 -33.18 25.45
C GLN A 309 -15.54 -32.62 24.30
N ASN A 310 -16.33 -33.45 23.60
CA ASN A 310 -17.21 -33.01 22.52
C ASN A 310 -18.40 -32.18 23.03
N LEU A 311 -18.94 -32.51 24.21
CA LEU A 311 -20.00 -31.74 24.86
C LEU A 311 -19.49 -30.37 25.33
N ASP A 312 -18.34 -30.34 26.00
CA ASP A 312 -17.68 -29.10 26.43
C ASP A 312 -17.34 -28.23 25.22
N LYS A 313 -16.82 -28.82 24.13
CA LYS A 313 -16.53 -28.11 22.89
C LYS A 313 -17.80 -27.55 22.24
N ALA A 314 -18.90 -28.31 22.22
CA ALA A 314 -20.18 -27.84 21.69
C ALA A 314 -20.73 -26.66 22.50
N GLN A 315 -20.61 -26.69 23.83
CA GLN A 315 -20.97 -25.57 24.69
C GLN A 315 -20.04 -24.36 24.48
N ALA A 316 -18.74 -24.60 24.30
CA ALA A 316 -17.77 -23.55 23.99
C ALA A 316 -18.13 -22.84 22.68
N TYR A 317 -18.58 -23.56 21.64
CA TYR A 317 -19.04 -22.94 20.38
C TYR A 317 -20.28 -22.05 20.53
N VAL A 318 -21.14 -22.29 21.53
CA VAL A 318 -22.25 -21.37 21.84
C VAL A 318 -21.70 -20.04 22.37
N VAL A 319 -20.68 -20.09 23.23
CA VAL A 319 -19.96 -18.91 23.72
C VAL A 319 -19.21 -18.21 22.57
N VAL A 320 -18.56 -18.97 21.68
CA VAL A 320 -17.92 -18.43 20.47
C VAL A 320 -18.95 -17.64 19.65
N LYS A 321 -20.13 -18.20 19.37
CA LYS A 321 -21.18 -17.50 18.61
C LYS A 321 -21.55 -16.15 19.23
N GLN A 322 -21.77 -16.10 20.53
CA GLN A 322 -22.03 -14.84 21.26
C GLN A 322 -20.85 -13.85 21.15
N GLY A 323 -19.61 -14.36 21.19
CA GLY A 323 -18.42 -13.58 20.97
C GLY A 323 -18.30 -12.99 19.57
N LEU A 324 -18.66 -13.75 18.53
CA LEU A 324 -18.64 -13.27 17.15
C LEU A 324 -19.61 -12.10 16.95
N ASP A 325 -20.81 -12.20 17.51
CA ASP A 325 -21.81 -11.12 17.47
C ASP A 325 -21.27 -9.86 18.16
N TYR A 326 -20.73 -10.00 19.38
CA TYR A 326 -20.13 -8.88 20.13
C TYR A 326 -18.96 -8.24 19.38
N ILE A 327 -18.01 -9.05 18.89
CA ILE A 327 -16.81 -8.56 18.20
C ILE A 327 -17.22 -7.81 16.92
N SER A 328 -18.20 -8.33 16.19
CA SER A 328 -18.70 -7.69 14.97
C SER A 328 -19.35 -6.32 15.25
N GLU A 329 -20.17 -6.22 16.30
CA GLU A 329 -20.79 -4.96 16.72
C GLU A 329 -19.74 -3.92 17.16
N GLN A 330 -18.76 -4.34 17.97
CA GLN A 330 -17.67 -3.46 18.40
C GLN A 330 -16.80 -3.00 17.23
N LEU A 331 -16.49 -3.90 16.30
CA LEU A 331 -15.74 -3.57 15.09
C LEU A 331 -16.47 -2.52 14.26
N ALA A 332 -17.77 -2.70 14.02
CA ALA A 332 -18.59 -1.73 13.30
C ALA A 332 -18.61 -0.35 13.98
N GLY A 333 -18.73 -0.32 15.32
CA GLY A 333 -18.67 0.91 16.11
C GLY A 333 -17.33 1.63 16.03
N LYS A 334 -16.21 0.90 16.17
CA LYS A 334 -14.85 1.48 16.06
C LYS A 334 -14.58 2.03 14.67
N LYS A 335 -14.95 1.29 13.61
CA LYS A 335 -14.85 1.78 12.22
C LYS A 335 -15.63 3.07 12.00
N GLN A 336 -16.85 3.15 12.54
CA GLN A 336 -17.67 4.36 12.42
C GLN A 336 -17.03 5.56 13.16
N GLN A 337 -16.50 5.35 14.37
CA GLN A 337 -15.81 6.40 15.13
C GLN A 337 -14.56 6.93 14.42
N GLN A 338 -13.82 6.06 13.75
CA GLN A 338 -12.62 6.41 12.98
C GLN A 338 -12.93 6.86 11.53
N ASN A 339 -14.21 6.85 11.12
CA ASN A 339 -14.64 7.12 9.75
C ASN A 339 -13.90 6.25 8.70
N MET A 340 -13.70 4.98 9.04
CA MET A 340 -12.94 3.99 8.27
C MET A 340 -13.89 3.05 7.51
N LEU A 341 -13.52 2.69 6.29
CA LEU A 341 -14.23 1.70 5.47
C LEU A 341 -13.28 0.65 4.90
N SER A 342 -13.63 -0.62 5.07
CA SER A 342 -12.97 -1.73 4.38
C SER A 342 -13.60 -1.99 3.00
N PHE A 343 -12.95 -2.84 2.20
CA PHE A 343 -13.49 -3.28 0.90
C PHE A 343 -14.83 -4.02 1.04
N ASP A 344 -14.97 -4.88 2.05
CA ASP A 344 -16.21 -5.63 2.31
C ASP A 344 -17.36 -4.68 2.73
N ASP A 345 -17.03 -3.60 3.44
CA ASP A 345 -18.00 -2.57 3.87
C ASP A 345 -18.59 -1.84 2.66
N LEU A 346 -17.82 -1.62 1.58
CA LEU A 346 -18.32 -0.97 0.37
C LEU A 346 -19.44 -1.77 -0.31
N ILE A 347 -19.23 -3.08 -0.47
CA ILE A 347 -20.19 -3.97 -1.12
C ILE A 347 -21.43 -4.09 -0.24
N SER A 348 -21.24 -4.36 1.05
CA SER A 348 -22.33 -4.56 2.01
C SER A 348 -23.21 -3.31 2.16
N ARG A 349 -22.60 -2.13 2.26
CA ARG A 349 -23.34 -0.85 2.36
C ARG A 349 -24.11 -0.54 1.08
N LEU A 350 -23.48 -0.68 -0.10
CA LEU A 350 -24.18 -0.42 -1.36
C LEU A 350 -25.36 -1.37 -1.54
N LYS A 351 -25.18 -2.66 -1.22
CA LYS A 351 -26.28 -3.64 -1.22
C LYS A 351 -27.42 -3.18 -0.32
N HIS A 352 -27.12 -2.72 0.91
CA HIS A 352 -28.15 -2.25 1.84
C HIS A 352 -28.92 -1.04 1.30
N CYS A 353 -28.23 -0.06 0.70
CA CYS A 353 -28.85 1.11 0.09
C CYS A 353 -29.79 0.77 -1.09
N LEU A 354 -29.50 -0.31 -1.81
CA LEU A 354 -30.27 -0.74 -2.99
C LEU A 354 -31.44 -1.67 -2.68
N THR A 355 -31.50 -2.26 -1.49
CA THR A 355 -32.60 -3.14 -1.07
C THR A 355 -33.76 -2.35 -0.46
N ASP A 356 -34.94 -2.98 -0.36
CA ASP A 356 -36.24 -2.36 0.00
C ASP A 356 -36.25 -1.55 1.32
N ASP A 357 -35.33 -1.83 2.25
CA ASP A 357 -35.18 -1.08 3.51
C ASP A 357 -34.37 0.25 3.38
N GLY A 358 -33.69 0.47 2.25
CA GLY A 358 -32.78 1.59 2.03
C GLY A 358 -33.39 2.73 1.21
N ASN A 359 -33.18 2.71 -0.12
CA ASN A 359 -33.70 3.71 -1.04
C ASN A 359 -33.96 3.10 -2.45
N PRO A 360 -35.20 2.73 -2.80
CA PRO A 360 -35.51 2.14 -4.11
C PRO A 360 -35.24 3.10 -5.28
N GLN A 361 -35.15 4.41 -5.03
CA GLN A 361 -34.83 5.40 -6.05
C GLN A 361 -33.37 5.31 -6.51
N LEU A 362 -32.45 4.87 -5.64
CA LEU A 362 -31.02 4.78 -5.99
C LEU A 362 -30.78 3.77 -7.12
N ALA A 363 -31.46 2.62 -7.09
CA ALA A 363 -31.35 1.62 -8.14
C ALA A 363 -31.79 2.18 -9.51
N GLN A 364 -32.86 2.98 -9.55
CA GLN A 364 -33.34 3.64 -10.77
C GLN A 364 -32.36 4.70 -11.27
N VAL A 365 -31.77 5.49 -10.37
CA VAL A 365 -30.75 6.49 -10.71
C VAL A 365 -29.51 5.83 -11.31
N LEU A 366 -29.03 4.73 -10.69
CA LEU A 366 -27.89 3.98 -11.20
C LEU A 366 -28.18 3.33 -12.54
N PHE A 367 -29.38 2.79 -12.74
CA PHE A 367 -29.77 2.25 -14.05
C PHE A 367 -29.85 3.35 -15.12
N ALA A 368 -30.35 4.53 -14.79
CA ALA A 368 -30.35 5.66 -15.73
C ALA A 368 -28.93 6.16 -16.06
N GLN A 369 -28.00 6.09 -15.11
CA GLN A 369 -26.60 6.43 -15.31
C GLN A 369 -25.84 5.33 -16.09
N PHE A 370 -26.15 4.07 -15.83
CA PHE A 370 -25.51 2.90 -16.43
C PHE A 370 -26.61 1.96 -16.98
N PRO A 371 -27.20 2.29 -18.14
CA PRO A 371 -28.25 1.45 -18.74
C PRO A 371 -27.74 0.07 -19.16
N VAL A 372 -26.42 -0.07 -19.37
CA VAL A 372 -25.79 -1.31 -19.80
C VAL A 372 -24.62 -1.66 -18.89
N ALA A 373 -24.53 -2.94 -18.49
CA ALA A 373 -23.40 -3.47 -17.75
C ALA A 373 -22.78 -4.71 -18.42
N LEU A 374 -21.46 -4.72 -18.54
CA LEU A 374 -20.64 -5.88 -18.89
C LEU A 374 -19.83 -6.29 -17.66
N VAL A 375 -20.09 -7.48 -17.14
CA VAL A 375 -19.42 -8.01 -15.96
C VAL A 375 -18.46 -9.09 -16.41
N ASP A 376 -17.17 -8.77 -16.37
CA ASP A 376 -16.11 -9.71 -16.70
C ASP A 376 -15.72 -10.57 -15.49
N GLU A 377 -15.24 -11.79 -15.75
CA GLU A 377 -14.89 -12.79 -14.72
C GLU A 377 -16.06 -13.07 -13.75
N PHE A 378 -17.29 -13.10 -14.27
CA PHE A 378 -18.50 -13.21 -13.45
C PHE A 378 -18.54 -14.46 -12.57
N GLN A 379 -17.80 -15.52 -12.92
CA GLN A 379 -17.69 -16.73 -12.10
C GLN A 379 -17.00 -16.53 -10.74
N ASP A 380 -16.28 -15.43 -10.54
CA ASP A 380 -15.61 -15.08 -9.28
C ASP A 380 -16.44 -14.10 -8.42
N THR A 381 -17.67 -13.79 -8.86
CA THR A 381 -18.61 -12.93 -8.14
C THR A 381 -19.16 -13.64 -6.91
N ASP A 382 -19.39 -12.89 -5.83
CA ASP A 382 -20.03 -13.39 -4.60
C ASP A 382 -21.54 -13.09 -4.57
N PRO A 383 -22.31 -13.68 -3.63
CA PRO A 383 -23.75 -13.45 -3.54
C PRO A 383 -24.17 -11.98 -3.33
N LEU A 384 -23.38 -11.17 -2.63
CA LEU A 384 -23.68 -9.75 -2.37
C LEU A 384 -23.47 -8.90 -3.61
N GLN A 385 -22.37 -9.13 -4.32
CA GLN A 385 -22.07 -8.46 -5.58
C GLN A 385 -23.17 -8.77 -6.60
N PHE A 386 -23.60 -10.04 -6.70
CA PHE A 386 -24.72 -10.38 -7.58
C PHE A 386 -26.05 -9.76 -7.11
N ALA A 387 -26.29 -9.63 -5.80
CA ALA A 387 -27.47 -8.95 -5.28
C ALA A 387 -27.53 -7.47 -5.70
N ILE A 388 -26.39 -6.76 -5.75
CA ILE A 388 -26.29 -5.38 -6.27
C ILE A 388 -26.73 -5.34 -7.74
N LEU A 389 -26.20 -6.25 -8.56
CA LEU A 389 -26.57 -6.33 -9.99
C LEU A 389 -28.05 -6.64 -10.19
N LYS A 390 -28.60 -7.54 -9.36
CA LYS A 390 -30.04 -7.85 -9.40
C LYS A 390 -30.88 -6.62 -9.04
N ALA A 391 -30.51 -5.89 -8.00
CA ALA A 391 -31.23 -4.69 -7.58
C ALA A 391 -31.26 -3.62 -8.68
N ILE A 392 -30.14 -3.43 -9.40
CA ILE A 392 -30.05 -2.41 -10.47
C ILE A 392 -30.76 -2.88 -11.75
N TYR A 393 -30.50 -4.11 -12.22
CA TYR A 393 -30.82 -4.53 -13.59
C TYR A 393 -32.00 -5.50 -13.73
N PHE A 394 -32.35 -6.29 -12.72
CA PHE A 394 -33.34 -7.38 -12.90
C PHE A 394 -34.79 -6.90 -12.85
N GLN A 395 -35.05 -5.76 -12.23
CA GLN A 395 -36.39 -5.17 -12.14
C GLN A 395 -36.72 -4.25 -13.34
N GLN A 396 -35.77 -4.02 -14.25
CA GLN A 396 -35.90 -3.05 -15.34
C GLN A 396 -36.34 -3.73 -16.65
N PRO A 397 -37.32 -3.17 -17.39
CA PRO A 397 -37.83 -3.78 -18.63
C PRO A 397 -36.82 -3.73 -19.79
N ASP A 398 -36.08 -2.63 -19.95
CA ASP A 398 -35.10 -2.41 -21.03
C ASP A 398 -33.66 -2.67 -20.56
N THR A 399 -33.48 -3.68 -19.73
CA THR A 399 -32.17 -4.01 -19.14
C THR A 399 -31.20 -4.56 -20.18
N ALA A 400 -29.90 -4.27 -20.03
CA ALA A 400 -28.84 -4.91 -20.81
C ALA A 400 -27.69 -5.29 -19.88
N LEU A 401 -27.68 -6.56 -19.46
CA LEU A 401 -26.69 -7.10 -18.54
C LEU A 401 -25.98 -8.28 -19.20
N PHE A 402 -24.68 -8.13 -19.44
CA PHE A 402 -23.81 -9.17 -20.00
C PHE A 402 -22.90 -9.72 -18.91
N MET A 403 -23.22 -10.89 -18.40
CA MET A 403 -22.40 -11.63 -17.43
C MET A 403 -21.48 -12.59 -18.19
N ILE A 404 -20.19 -12.33 -18.16
CA ILE A 404 -19.20 -13.01 -19.00
C ILE A 404 -18.22 -13.73 -18.08
N GLY A 405 -18.07 -15.04 -18.27
CA GLY A 405 -17.22 -15.83 -17.39
C GLY A 405 -17.11 -17.29 -17.80
N ASP A 406 -16.39 -18.06 -16.99
CA ASP A 406 -16.24 -19.50 -17.17
C ASP A 406 -16.34 -20.23 -15.81
N PRO A 407 -17.40 -21.00 -15.53
CA PRO A 407 -17.55 -21.70 -14.26
C PRO A 407 -16.44 -22.72 -14.02
N LYS A 408 -15.78 -23.19 -15.09
CA LYS A 408 -14.63 -24.10 -15.02
C LYS A 408 -13.38 -23.41 -14.47
N GLN A 409 -13.36 -22.07 -14.42
CA GLN A 409 -12.26 -21.24 -13.91
C GLN A 409 -12.63 -20.46 -12.64
N ALA A 410 -13.72 -20.81 -11.95
CA ALA A 410 -14.04 -20.27 -10.64
C ALA A 410 -13.10 -20.89 -9.59
N ILE A 411 -12.10 -20.12 -9.13
CA ILE A 411 -11.02 -20.62 -8.25
C ILE A 411 -10.69 -19.67 -7.09
N TYR A 412 -11.51 -18.64 -6.87
CA TYR A 412 -11.30 -17.65 -5.81
C TYR A 412 -12.28 -17.85 -4.63
N GLY A 413 -12.65 -19.10 -4.31
CA GLY A 413 -13.52 -19.40 -3.16
C GLY A 413 -12.94 -18.89 -1.84
N PHE A 414 -11.63 -18.92 -1.69
CA PHE A 414 -10.93 -18.35 -0.52
C PHE A 414 -11.06 -16.82 -0.40
N ARG A 415 -11.42 -16.11 -1.48
CA ARG A 415 -11.71 -14.66 -1.49
C ARG A 415 -13.21 -14.34 -1.52
N GLY A 416 -14.07 -15.35 -1.36
CA GLY A 416 -15.53 -15.19 -1.36
C GLY A 416 -16.22 -15.43 -2.70
N GLY A 417 -15.47 -15.68 -3.79
CA GLY A 417 -16.06 -15.99 -5.09
C GLY A 417 -16.85 -17.29 -5.06
N ASP A 418 -18.10 -17.25 -5.54
CA ASP A 418 -19.04 -18.35 -5.38
C ASP A 418 -19.56 -18.89 -6.72
N VAL A 419 -19.22 -20.15 -7.02
CA VAL A 419 -19.69 -20.81 -8.24
C VAL A 419 -21.20 -21.04 -8.23
N PHE A 420 -21.83 -21.17 -7.06
CA PHE A 420 -23.28 -21.32 -6.96
C PHE A 420 -24.00 -20.03 -7.35
N THR A 421 -23.41 -18.87 -7.07
CA THR A 421 -23.88 -17.57 -7.58
C THR A 421 -23.90 -17.54 -9.12
N TYR A 422 -22.85 -18.03 -9.78
CA TYR A 422 -22.84 -18.18 -11.24
C TYR A 422 -23.95 -19.12 -11.74
N LEU A 423 -24.11 -20.28 -11.09
CA LEU A 423 -25.14 -21.26 -11.47
C LEU A 423 -26.56 -20.74 -11.25
N SER A 424 -26.78 -19.97 -10.18
CA SER A 424 -28.02 -19.28 -9.88
C SER A 424 -28.34 -18.24 -10.95
N ALA A 425 -27.36 -17.40 -11.30
CA ALA A 425 -27.51 -16.40 -12.36
C ALA A 425 -27.84 -17.04 -13.71
N ARG A 426 -27.20 -18.17 -14.05
CA ARG A 426 -27.50 -18.94 -15.28
C ARG A 426 -28.97 -19.30 -15.41
N ASN A 427 -29.63 -19.65 -14.31
CA ASN A 427 -31.04 -20.01 -14.31
C ASN A 427 -31.99 -18.80 -14.45
N LEU A 428 -31.51 -17.58 -14.21
CA LEU A 428 -32.31 -16.35 -14.24
C LEU A 428 -32.08 -15.50 -15.50
N CYS A 429 -31.18 -15.90 -16.40
CA CYS A 429 -30.87 -15.17 -17.64
C CYS A 429 -31.88 -15.44 -18.76
N ASP A 430 -32.05 -14.46 -19.63
CA ASP A 430 -32.90 -14.58 -20.83
C ASP A 430 -32.18 -15.33 -21.95
N TYR A 431 -30.85 -15.13 -22.06
CA TYR A 431 -30.01 -15.74 -23.09
C TYR A 431 -28.76 -16.42 -22.50
N GLN A 432 -28.41 -17.60 -23.04
CA GLN A 432 -27.19 -18.33 -22.71
C GLN A 432 -26.36 -18.54 -23.98
N TRP A 433 -25.12 -18.05 -23.96
CA TRP A 433 -24.17 -18.11 -25.06
C TRP A 433 -22.96 -18.94 -24.67
N LEU A 434 -22.39 -19.65 -25.63
CA LEU A 434 -21.14 -20.38 -25.49
C LEU A 434 -20.11 -19.80 -26.45
N MET A 435 -18.84 -19.78 -26.07
CA MET A 435 -17.73 -19.55 -26.99
C MET A 435 -16.93 -20.86 -27.12
N ASP A 436 -16.96 -21.46 -28.31
CA ASP A 436 -16.41 -22.81 -28.54
C ASP A 436 -15.05 -22.84 -29.23
N THR A 437 -14.51 -21.71 -29.69
CA THR A 437 -13.28 -21.66 -30.50
C THR A 437 -12.13 -21.03 -29.72
N ASN A 438 -11.05 -21.79 -29.51
CA ASN A 438 -9.82 -21.38 -28.83
C ASN A 438 -8.80 -20.79 -29.81
N TRP A 439 -8.27 -19.61 -29.45
CA TRP A 439 -7.32 -18.81 -30.23
C TRP A 439 -5.89 -18.82 -29.65
N ARG A 440 -5.70 -19.50 -28.53
CA ARG A 440 -4.48 -19.48 -27.72
C ARG A 440 -3.62 -20.71 -27.93
N SER A 441 -4.18 -21.89 -27.79
CA SER A 441 -3.42 -23.15 -27.69
C SER A 441 -3.39 -23.90 -29.01
N SER A 442 -2.33 -24.68 -29.25
CA SER A 442 -2.18 -25.51 -30.45
C SER A 442 -3.28 -26.58 -30.54
N PRO A 443 -3.62 -27.08 -31.74
CA PRO A 443 -4.63 -28.11 -31.92
C PRO A 443 -4.35 -29.39 -31.13
N GLU A 444 -3.08 -29.74 -30.91
CA GLU A 444 -2.65 -30.88 -30.11
C GLU A 444 -2.96 -30.63 -28.63
N MET A 445 -2.57 -29.46 -28.09
CA MET A 445 -2.90 -29.11 -26.70
C MET A 445 -4.41 -29.12 -26.46
N ILE A 446 -5.18 -28.54 -27.40
CA ILE A 446 -6.64 -28.51 -27.35
C ILE A 446 -7.23 -29.91 -27.28
N ARG A 447 -6.77 -30.82 -28.14
CA ARG A 447 -7.18 -32.23 -28.12
C ARG A 447 -6.83 -32.92 -26.80
N GLY A 448 -5.63 -32.67 -26.28
CA GLY A 448 -5.14 -33.25 -25.04
C GLY A 448 -6.01 -32.87 -23.83
N TYR A 449 -6.24 -31.57 -23.61
CA TYR A 449 -7.06 -31.15 -22.48
C TYR A 449 -8.57 -31.40 -22.72
N ASN A 450 -9.06 -31.37 -23.97
CA ASN A 450 -10.45 -31.75 -24.27
C ASN A 450 -10.69 -33.18 -23.77
N ARG A 451 -9.77 -34.11 -24.09
CA ARG A 451 -9.86 -35.48 -23.60
C ARG A 451 -9.77 -35.57 -22.08
N LEU A 452 -8.83 -34.86 -21.46
CA LEU A 452 -8.59 -34.94 -20.01
C LEU A 452 -9.85 -34.55 -19.20
N PHE A 453 -10.57 -33.49 -19.62
CA PHE A 453 -11.71 -32.95 -18.86
C PHE A 453 -13.09 -33.41 -19.33
N TYR A 454 -13.19 -34.20 -20.41
CA TYR A 454 -14.47 -34.75 -20.88
C TYR A 454 -15.04 -35.87 -20.00
N GLY A 455 -14.18 -36.48 -19.16
CA GLY A 455 -14.51 -37.57 -18.24
C GLY A 455 -14.61 -38.95 -18.89
N ASN A 456 -15.27 -39.06 -20.04
CA ASN A 456 -15.34 -40.28 -20.86
C ASN A 456 -14.45 -40.18 -22.11
N HIS A 457 -14.44 -41.23 -22.95
CA HIS A 457 -14.03 -41.12 -24.35
C HIS A 457 -14.82 -40.00 -25.05
N LEU A 458 -14.16 -39.22 -25.92
CA LEU A 458 -14.78 -38.08 -26.63
C LEU A 458 -15.99 -38.49 -27.51
N GLU A 459 -16.06 -39.75 -27.94
CA GLU A 459 -17.19 -40.31 -28.70
C GLU A 459 -18.42 -40.61 -27.82
N GLY A 460 -18.25 -40.67 -26.50
CA GLY A 460 -19.30 -40.95 -25.53
C GLY A 460 -20.05 -39.71 -25.08
N LYS A 461 -21.06 -39.89 -24.21
CA LYS A 461 -21.70 -38.76 -23.51
C LYS A 461 -20.73 -38.15 -22.49
N PRO A 462 -20.66 -36.82 -22.38
CA PRO A 462 -19.79 -36.16 -21.41
C PRO A 462 -20.21 -36.52 -19.99
N VAL A 463 -19.23 -36.67 -19.12
CA VAL A 463 -19.46 -36.88 -17.69
C VAL A 463 -18.90 -35.68 -16.94
N ALA A 464 -19.75 -35.00 -16.18
CA ALA A 464 -19.33 -33.83 -15.42
C ALA A 464 -18.21 -34.20 -14.42
N VAL A 465 -17.04 -33.61 -14.60
CA VAL A 465 -15.89 -33.75 -13.69
C VAL A 465 -15.77 -32.56 -12.73
N PHE A 466 -16.36 -31.41 -13.06
CA PHE A 466 -16.22 -30.16 -12.30
C PHE A 466 -17.15 -30.04 -11.08
N GLY A 467 -17.93 -31.07 -10.78
CA GLY A 467 -18.94 -31.03 -9.72
C GLY A 467 -20.18 -30.20 -10.10
N TYR A 468 -21.24 -30.34 -9.28
CA TYR A 468 -22.45 -29.50 -9.29
C TYR A 468 -23.12 -29.29 -10.66
N GLY A 469 -23.01 -30.27 -11.56
CA GLY A 469 -23.64 -30.23 -12.88
C GLY A 469 -22.97 -29.28 -13.89
N ILE A 470 -21.74 -28.83 -13.64
CA ILE A 470 -20.95 -28.04 -14.60
C ILE A 470 -20.45 -28.97 -15.72
N PRO A 471 -20.95 -28.84 -16.97
CA PRO A 471 -20.53 -29.69 -18.07
C PRO A 471 -19.20 -29.21 -18.65
N TYR A 472 -18.45 -30.13 -19.24
CA TYR A 472 -17.33 -29.79 -20.10
C TYR A 472 -17.79 -29.82 -21.56
N VAL A 473 -17.67 -28.70 -22.27
CA VAL A 473 -17.93 -28.63 -23.71
C VAL A 473 -16.59 -28.54 -24.44
N PRO A 474 -16.28 -29.49 -25.34
CA PRO A 474 -15.03 -29.46 -26.10
C PRO A 474 -14.90 -28.19 -26.94
N VAL A 475 -13.71 -27.59 -26.93
CA VAL A 475 -13.41 -26.41 -27.74
C VAL A 475 -12.65 -26.79 -29.02
N LYS A 476 -12.81 -25.98 -30.07
CA LYS A 476 -12.18 -26.12 -31.39
C LYS A 476 -10.93 -25.25 -31.48
N ALA A 477 -9.99 -25.62 -32.36
CA ALA A 477 -8.85 -24.77 -32.69
C ALA A 477 -9.24 -23.73 -33.75
N SER A 478 -8.81 -22.48 -33.56
CA SER A 478 -8.86 -21.46 -34.62
C SER A 478 -7.82 -21.72 -35.72
N PRO A 479 -7.99 -21.12 -36.93
CA PRO A 479 -6.97 -21.21 -37.98
C PRO A 479 -5.59 -20.68 -37.55
N ALA A 480 -5.54 -19.57 -36.82
CA ALA A 480 -4.28 -19.02 -36.31
C ALA A 480 -3.60 -19.92 -35.27
N ALA A 481 -4.40 -20.61 -34.44
CA ALA A 481 -3.86 -21.60 -33.50
C ALA A 481 -3.23 -22.81 -34.21
N ALA A 482 -3.71 -23.16 -35.41
CA ALA A 482 -3.21 -24.29 -36.19
C ALA A 482 -1.78 -24.09 -36.75
N GLU A 483 -1.27 -22.85 -36.77
CA GLU A 483 0.09 -22.54 -37.21
C GLU A 483 1.14 -22.76 -36.09
N LYS A 484 0.71 -22.98 -34.84
CA LYS A 484 1.61 -23.19 -33.71
C LYS A 484 2.16 -24.62 -33.71
N SER A 485 3.48 -24.78 -33.82
CA SER A 485 4.18 -26.06 -33.69
C SER A 485 4.62 -26.37 -32.25
N LEU A 486 4.91 -27.64 -31.95
CA LEU A 486 5.49 -28.05 -30.67
C LEU A 486 6.94 -27.54 -30.53
N PRO A 487 7.29 -26.79 -29.46
CA PRO A 487 8.64 -26.29 -29.26
C PRO A 487 9.58 -27.40 -28.77
N GLY A 488 10.79 -27.47 -29.34
CA GLY A 488 11.88 -28.35 -28.89
C GLY A 488 11.67 -29.87 -29.11
N PRO A 489 12.67 -30.70 -28.74
CA PRO A 489 12.64 -32.14 -28.96
C PRO A 489 11.64 -32.86 -28.04
N GLY A 490 10.50 -33.29 -28.60
CA GLY A 490 9.48 -34.12 -27.94
C GLY A 490 8.28 -34.38 -28.86
N GLN A 491 7.53 -35.48 -28.64
CA GLN A 491 6.49 -35.95 -29.56
C GLN A 491 5.06 -35.52 -29.18
N HIS A 492 4.82 -35.15 -27.90
CA HIS A 492 3.48 -34.95 -27.36
C HIS A 492 3.27 -33.51 -26.86
N ALA A 493 2.03 -33.05 -26.92
CA ALA A 493 1.62 -31.77 -26.37
C ALA A 493 1.30 -31.88 -24.89
N LEU A 494 0.59 -32.93 -24.48
CA LEU A 494 0.32 -33.25 -23.07
C LEU A 494 1.15 -34.47 -22.67
N GLU A 495 2.09 -34.30 -21.74
CA GLU A 495 2.97 -35.38 -21.31
C GLU A 495 2.82 -35.66 -19.82
N PHE A 496 2.37 -36.88 -19.48
CA PHE A 496 2.35 -37.37 -18.12
C PHE A 496 3.69 -38.01 -17.77
N VAL A 497 4.25 -37.62 -16.63
CA VAL A 497 5.51 -38.18 -16.13
C VAL A 497 5.21 -38.87 -14.80
N HIS A 498 5.30 -40.20 -14.78
CA HIS A 498 4.96 -41.00 -13.61
C HIS A 498 6.22 -41.52 -12.92
N PHE A 499 6.36 -41.21 -11.64
CA PHE A 499 7.47 -41.68 -10.81
C PHE A 499 7.06 -42.92 -10.02
N THR A 500 7.82 -43.99 -10.17
CA THR A 500 7.70 -45.22 -9.36
C THR A 500 8.84 -45.26 -8.34
N ALA A 501 8.53 -45.62 -7.09
CA ALA A 501 9.53 -45.79 -6.04
C ALA A 501 9.94 -47.26 -5.94
N SER A 502 11.23 -47.55 -6.02
CA SER A 502 11.81 -48.85 -5.65
C SER A 502 12.17 -48.86 -4.16
N ASP A 503 11.74 -49.89 -3.43
CA ASP A 503 12.14 -50.10 -2.04
C ASP A 503 13.65 -50.41 -1.98
N GLU A 504 14.48 -49.44 -1.55
CA GLU A 504 15.93 -49.63 -1.37
C GLU A 504 16.29 -50.51 -0.16
N ASN A 505 15.32 -50.96 0.65
CA ASN A 505 15.57 -51.91 1.73
C ASN A 505 15.40 -53.36 1.25
N GLY A 506 16.30 -53.79 0.38
CA GLY A 506 16.45 -55.18 -0.02
C GLY A 506 17.01 -56.04 1.10
N GLU A 507 16.16 -56.51 2.02
CA GLU A 507 16.37 -57.81 2.64
C GLU A 507 15.46 -58.84 1.96
N GLN A 508 16.11 -59.80 1.29
CA GLN A 508 15.51 -60.91 0.58
C GLN A 508 14.49 -61.65 1.46
N GLN A 509 13.19 -61.43 1.21
CA GLN A 509 12.18 -62.43 1.52
C GLN A 509 11.52 -62.90 0.22
N GLU A 510 12.10 -63.95 -0.34
CA GLU A 510 11.40 -64.85 -1.24
C GLU A 510 10.13 -65.38 -0.56
N LYS A 511 8.96 -64.83 -0.93
CA LYS A 511 7.68 -65.54 -0.90
C LYS A 511 6.60 -64.77 -1.65
N LYS A 512 6.39 -65.18 -2.91
CA LYS A 512 5.14 -65.16 -3.69
C LYS A 512 3.99 -64.30 -3.11
N LYS A 513 4.08 -62.98 -3.27
CA LYS A 513 2.95 -62.08 -3.49
C LYS A 513 3.44 -61.00 -4.46
N ALA A 514 2.57 -60.55 -5.38
CA ALA A 514 2.88 -59.52 -6.37
C ALA A 514 3.62 -58.33 -5.74
N PRO A 515 4.52 -57.65 -6.47
CA PRO A 515 5.21 -56.47 -5.93
C PRO A 515 4.17 -55.46 -5.46
N VAL A 516 4.09 -55.26 -4.14
CA VAL A 516 3.23 -54.24 -3.56
C VAL A 516 3.96 -52.92 -3.82
N ARG A 517 3.49 -52.14 -4.80
CA ARG A 517 4.01 -50.79 -5.06
C ARG A 517 3.92 -49.96 -3.77
N ALA A 518 5.04 -49.39 -3.33
CA ALA A 518 5.12 -48.66 -2.08
C ALA A 518 4.60 -47.22 -2.26
N LYS A 519 3.61 -46.82 -1.46
CA LYS A 519 3.11 -45.44 -1.43
C LYS A 519 4.19 -44.50 -0.92
N VAL A 520 4.40 -43.37 -1.60
CA VAL A 520 5.43 -42.38 -1.24
C VAL A 520 4.91 -41.30 -0.30
N LYS A 521 5.76 -40.84 0.62
CA LYS A 521 5.49 -39.68 1.49
C LYS A 521 5.70 -38.37 0.73
N GLN A 522 5.22 -37.27 1.32
CA GLN A 522 5.36 -35.92 0.77
C GLN A 522 6.82 -35.45 0.61
N ASP A 523 7.79 -36.13 1.23
CA ASP A 523 9.22 -35.82 1.13
C ASP A 523 9.84 -36.27 -0.20
N PHE A 524 9.07 -36.91 -1.07
CA PHE A 524 9.49 -37.25 -2.44
C PHE A 524 9.47 -36.04 -3.40
N ARG A 525 8.98 -34.87 -2.96
CA ARG A 525 8.89 -33.65 -3.79
C ARG A 525 10.23 -33.16 -4.37
N PRO A 526 11.36 -33.13 -3.63
CA PRO A 526 12.64 -32.70 -4.18
C PRO A 526 13.10 -33.56 -5.36
N VAL A 527 12.79 -34.86 -5.35
CA VAL A 527 13.11 -35.79 -6.43
C VAL A 527 12.37 -35.41 -7.72
N MET A 528 11.07 -35.16 -7.62
CA MET A 528 10.25 -34.71 -8.75
C MET A 528 10.70 -33.32 -9.24
N ALA A 529 11.09 -32.43 -8.33
CA ALA A 529 11.61 -31.10 -8.65
C ALA A 529 12.95 -31.15 -9.40
N GLY A 530 13.87 -32.02 -8.98
CA GLY A 530 15.15 -32.26 -9.66
C GLY A 530 14.97 -32.76 -11.09
N TRP A 531 14.06 -33.71 -11.31
CA TRP A 531 13.72 -34.15 -12.68
C TRP A 531 13.10 -33.01 -13.51
N CYS A 532 12.18 -32.24 -12.92
CA CYS A 532 11.56 -31.09 -13.58
C CYS A 532 12.61 -30.08 -14.05
N ALA A 533 13.57 -29.75 -13.18
CA ALA A 533 14.67 -28.84 -13.50
C ALA A 533 15.59 -29.42 -14.61
N GLY A 534 15.91 -30.72 -14.55
CA GLY A 534 16.69 -31.41 -15.58
C GLY A 534 16.01 -31.43 -16.96
N GLU A 535 14.70 -31.66 -17.01
CA GLU A 535 13.94 -31.61 -18.26
C GLU A 535 13.88 -30.20 -18.84
N ILE A 536 13.75 -29.18 -17.99
CA ILE A 536 13.83 -27.78 -18.43
C ILE A 536 15.21 -27.47 -19.00
N ALA A 537 16.29 -27.90 -18.34
CA ALA A 537 17.66 -27.75 -18.84
C ALA A 537 17.82 -28.41 -20.23
N ARG A 538 17.24 -29.61 -20.42
CA ARG A 538 17.24 -30.32 -21.70
C ARG A 538 16.49 -29.55 -22.79
N LEU A 539 15.34 -28.97 -22.47
CA LEU A 539 14.53 -28.18 -23.42
C LEU A 539 15.23 -26.89 -23.84
N LEU A 540 15.93 -26.22 -22.92
CA LEU A 540 16.72 -25.02 -23.21
C LEU A 540 18.02 -25.33 -23.97
N ALA A 541 18.51 -26.57 -23.91
CA ALA A 541 19.76 -27.01 -24.53
C ALA A 541 19.67 -27.36 -26.03
N GLY A 542 18.48 -27.42 -26.64
CA GLY A 542 18.35 -27.67 -28.08
C GLY A 542 19.08 -26.59 -28.89
N GLY A 543 19.86 -26.97 -29.91
CA GLY A 543 20.79 -26.09 -30.64
C GLY A 543 20.14 -24.97 -31.49
N GLU A 544 20.83 -24.48 -32.53
CA GLU A 544 20.49 -23.28 -33.33
C GLU A 544 19.06 -23.23 -33.93
N GLU A 545 18.35 -24.36 -34.02
CA GLU A 545 16.94 -24.44 -34.48
C GLU A 545 15.90 -24.25 -33.36
N ASN A 546 16.30 -24.13 -32.09
CA ASN A 546 15.40 -24.09 -30.95
C ASN A 546 15.11 -22.64 -30.51
N THR A 547 13.88 -22.17 -30.74
CA THR A 547 13.45 -20.80 -30.39
C THR A 547 13.01 -20.63 -28.94
N LEU A 548 13.13 -21.67 -28.10
CA LEU A 548 12.60 -21.67 -26.73
C LEU A 548 13.56 -20.93 -25.78
N ALA A 549 13.07 -19.85 -25.18
CA ALA A 549 13.80 -19.11 -24.14
C ALA A 549 13.27 -19.45 -22.74
N ALA A 550 14.06 -19.17 -21.70
CA ALA A 550 13.64 -19.41 -20.31
C ALA A 550 12.34 -18.66 -19.92
N ARG A 551 12.07 -17.48 -20.51
CA ARG A 551 10.81 -16.74 -20.32
C ARG A 551 9.55 -17.45 -20.81
N ASP A 552 9.71 -18.43 -21.70
CA ASP A 552 8.62 -19.17 -22.33
C ASP A 552 8.17 -20.37 -21.49
N ILE A 553 8.89 -20.66 -20.40
CA ILE A 553 8.65 -21.77 -19.49
C ILE A 553 8.02 -21.26 -18.19
N ALA A 554 6.87 -21.81 -17.84
CA ALA A 554 6.22 -21.59 -16.56
C ALA A 554 6.05 -22.88 -15.75
N ILE A 555 6.25 -22.78 -14.44
CA ILE A 555 6.07 -23.88 -13.50
C ILE A 555 4.94 -23.52 -12.54
N LEU A 556 3.85 -24.27 -12.59
CA LEU A 556 2.61 -23.98 -11.86
C LEU A 556 2.50 -24.81 -10.58
N VAL A 557 2.68 -24.15 -9.45
CA VAL A 557 2.68 -24.73 -8.11
C VAL A 557 1.44 -24.33 -7.31
N ARG A 558 1.08 -25.07 -6.26
CA ARG A 558 -0.07 -24.75 -5.41
C ARG A 558 0.26 -23.80 -4.25
N ASP A 559 1.49 -23.81 -3.77
CA ASP A 559 1.91 -23.01 -2.60
C ASP A 559 3.41 -22.66 -2.64
N GLY A 560 3.84 -21.81 -1.69
CA GLY A 560 5.24 -21.40 -1.56
C GLY A 560 6.20 -22.54 -1.20
N SER A 561 5.73 -23.61 -0.55
CA SER A 561 6.58 -24.78 -0.24
C SER A 561 6.93 -25.59 -1.49
N GLU A 562 5.98 -25.72 -2.42
CA GLU A 562 6.23 -26.30 -3.75
C GLU A 562 7.12 -25.39 -4.59
N ALA A 563 6.90 -24.06 -4.53
CA ALA A 563 7.76 -23.08 -5.22
C ALA A 563 9.22 -23.18 -4.75
N ALA A 564 9.45 -23.28 -3.43
CA ALA A 564 10.78 -23.38 -2.85
C ALA A 564 11.53 -24.65 -3.31
N ALA A 565 10.85 -25.80 -3.35
CA ALA A 565 11.45 -27.05 -3.82
C ALA A 565 11.89 -26.96 -5.30
N ILE A 566 11.08 -26.34 -6.15
CA ILE A 566 11.42 -26.11 -7.57
C ILE A 566 12.54 -25.08 -7.71
N LYS A 567 12.47 -23.97 -6.99
CA LYS A 567 13.50 -22.91 -7.04
C LYS A 567 14.87 -23.47 -6.66
N GLN A 568 14.93 -24.27 -5.59
CA GLN A 568 16.16 -24.94 -5.17
C GLN A 568 16.70 -25.85 -6.27
N ALA A 569 15.86 -26.72 -6.85
CA ALA A 569 16.28 -27.64 -7.92
C ALA A 569 16.77 -26.91 -9.18
N LEU A 570 16.18 -25.77 -9.54
CA LEU A 570 16.65 -24.93 -10.66
C LEU A 570 17.98 -24.26 -10.33
N GLN A 571 18.14 -23.74 -9.11
CA GLN A 571 19.37 -23.10 -8.64
C GLN A 571 20.56 -24.08 -8.62
N GLU A 572 20.33 -25.33 -8.20
CA GLU A 572 21.35 -26.40 -8.23
C GLU A 572 21.87 -26.70 -9.66
N LEU A 573 21.09 -26.38 -10.69
CA LEU A 573 21.48 -26.49 -12.11
C LEU A 573 21.89 -25.17 -12.76
N GLY A 574 22.02 -24.10 -11.97
CA GLY A 574 22.38 -22.76 -12.48
C GLY A 574 21.31 -22.12 -13.38
N LEU A 575 20.04 -22.58 -13.29
CA LEU A 575 18.93 -22.02 -14.05
C LEU A 575 18.26 -20.88 -13.28
N ALA A 576 18.35 -19.67 -13.84
CA ALA A 576 17.74 -18.49 -13.24
C ALA A 576 16.20 -18.57 -13.29
N SER A 577 15.56 -18.34 -12.15
CA SER A 577 14.10 -18.47 -12.00
C SER A 577 13.53 -17.46 -11.02
N VAL A 578 12.25 -17.13 -11.20
CA VAL A 578 11.55 -16.14 -10.37
C VAL A 578 10.19 -16.64 -9.91
N PHE A 579 9.87 -16.44 -8.63
CA PHE A 579 8.55 -16.77 -8.08
C PHE A 579 7.64 -15.54 -8.09
N LEU A 580 6.77 -15.44 -9.10
CA LEU A 580 5.89 -14.27 -9.32
C LEU A 580 4.78 -14.12 -8.28
N SER A 581 4.46 -15.17 -7.54
CA SER A 581 3.43 -15.12 -6.48
C SER A 581 4.02 -14.85 -5.09
N ASN A 582 5.29 -14.46 -5.01
CA ASN A 582 5.92 -14.11 -3.75
C ASN A 582 5.46 -12.71 -3.30
N LYS A 583 4.44 -12.65 -2.45
CA LYS A 583 4.09 -11.44 -1.69
C LYS A 583 5.04 -11.25 -0.50
N ALA A 584 6.32 -11.46 -0.71
CA ALA A 584 7.31 -11.21 0.33
C ALA A 584 7.36 -9.70 0.56
N ASN A 585 7.29 -9.33 1.84
CA ASN A 585 7.34 -7.94 2.26
C ASN A 585 8.81 -7.51 2.30
N LEU A 586 9.13 -6.42 1.58
CA LEU A 586 10.42 -5.76 1.64
C LEU A 586 10.83 -5.42 3.08
N LEU A 587 9.86 -5.05 3.92
CA LEU A 587 10.13 -4.63 5.31
C LEU A 587 10.64 -5.77 6.20
N HIS A 588 10.37 -7.03 5.83
CA HIS A 588 10.91 -8.21 6.50
C HIS A 588 12.17 -8.77 5.81
N SER A 589 12.71 -8.06 4.82
CA SER A 589 13.96 -8.46 4.18
C SER A 589 15.16 -8.18 5.10
N GLU A 590 16.21 -8.99 4.95
CA GLU A 590 17.48 -8.77 5.64
C GLU A 590 18.04 -7.37 5.36
N GLN A 591 17.86 -6.85 4.13
CA GLN A 591 18.33 -5.52 3.75
C GLN A 591 17.64 -4.41 4.57
N THR A 592 16.35 -4.54 4.87
CA THR A 592 15.63 -3.56 5.71
C THR A 592 16.14 -3.57 7.14
N GLU A 593 16.33 -4.75 7.74
CA GLU A 593 16.88 -4.86 9.09
C GLU A 593 18.30 -4.28 9.19
N GLN A 594 19.15 -4.61 8.22
CA GLN A 594 20.53 -4.10 8.15
C GLN A 594 20.56 -2.58 7.95
N PHE A 595 19.69 -2.05 7.09
CA PHE A 595 19.61 -0.61 6.84
C PHE A 595 19.03 0.15 8.04
N LEU A 596 18.02 -0.39 8.73
CA LEU A 596 17.51 0.17 9.97
C LEU A 596 18.61 0.30 11.04
N CYS A 597 19.42 -0.75 11.19
CA CYS A 597 20.57 -0.73 12.09
C CYS A 597 21.56 0.38 11.71
N LEU A 598 21.82 0.54 10.42
CA LEU A 598 22.73 1.55 9.90
C LEU A 598 22.20 2.99 10.12
N LEU A 599 20.91 3.24 9.88
CA LEU A 599 20.28 4.53 10.16
C LEU A 599 20.36 4.88 11.65
N LYS A 600 20.14 3.92 12.55
CA LYS A 600 20.35 4.10 14.00
C LYS A 600 21.80 4.46 14.33
N GLY A 601 22.77 3.80 13.70
CA GLY A 601 24.19 4.10 13.89
C GLY A 601 24.59 5.48 13.39
N VAL A 602 24.02 5.95 12.28
CA VAL A 602 24.24 7.31 11.74
C VAL A 602 23.58 8.37 12.61
N LEU A 603 22.37 8.12 13.12
CA LEU A 603 21.63 9.11 13.90
C LEU A 603 22.13 9.23 15.35
N TYR A 604 22.56 8.12 15.94
CA TYR A 604 22.99 8.01 17.34
C TYR A 604 24.46 7.53 17.44
N VAL A 605 25.36 8.17 16.70
CA VAL A 605 26.80 7.82 16.62
C VAL A 605 27.48 7.75 18.00
N GLU A 606 27.00 8.54 18.95
CA GLU A 606 27.50 8.61 20.32
C GLU A 606 27.16 7.35 21.13
N ASN A 607 26.14 6.58 20.71
CA ASN A 607 25.78 5.31 21.33
C ASN A 607 26.64 4.18 20.74
N GLU A 608 27.69 3.81 21.47
CA GLU A 608 28.65 2.77 21.06
C GLU A 608 27.99 1.45 20.65
N ARG A 609 26.89 1.06 21.31
CA ARG A 609 26.18 -0.18 20.98
C ARG A 609 25.53 -0.11 19.61
N LEU A 610 24.83 1.00 19.30
CA LEU A 610 24.17 1.19 18.01
C LEU A 610 25.18 1.43 16.89
N TYR A 611 26.23 2.22 17.16
CA TYR A 611 27.31 2.44 16.22
C TYR A 611 28.03 1.13 15.88
N THR A 612 28.40 0.32 16.88
CA THR A 612 29.04 -0.99 16.64
C THR A 612 28.10 -1.94 15.89
N ALA A 613 26.80 -1.94 16.20
CA ALA A 613 25.81 -2.76 15.50
C ALA A 613 25.67 -2.34 14.03
N ALA A 614 25.72 -1.04 13.73
CA ALA A 614 25.74 -0.53 12.36
C ALA A 614 26.99 -0.98 11.60
N LEU A 615 28.17 -0.92 12.24
CA LEU A 615 29.42 -1.41 11.64
C LEU A 615 29.42 -2.92 11.39
N ALA A 616 28.72 -3.68 12.23
CA ALA A 616 28.62 -5.13 12.12
C ALA A 616 27.58 -5.61 11.10
N CYS A 617 26.79 -4.71 10.48
CA CYS A 617 25.80 -5.11 9.49
C CYS A 617 26.46 -5.57 8.17
N GLY A 618 25.78 -6.44 7.42
CA GLY A 618 26.31 -7.01 6.17
C GLY A 618 26.64 -5.96 5.10
N LEU A 619 25.92 -4.83 5.08
CA LEU A 619 26.07 -3.78 4.06
C LEU A 619 27.44 -3.12 4.05
N LEU A 620 28.15 -3.02 5.17
CA LEU A 620 29.47 -2.35 5.24
C LEU A 620 30.66 -3.30 5.00
N GLY A 621 30.42 -4.61 4.92
CA GLY A 621 31.45 -5.61 4.61
C GLY A 621 32.55 -5.79 5.67
N PHE A 622 32.32 -5.38 6.92
CA PHE A 622 33.21 -5.66 8.04
C PHE A 622 33.05 -7.10 8.52
N THR A 623 34.09 -7.92 8.35
CA THR A 623 34.15 -9.24 8.99
C THR A 623 34.47 -9.09 10.49
N PRO A 624 34.15 -10.08 11.34
CA PRO A 624 34.48 -10.03 12.77
C PRO A 624 35.96 -9.72 13.04
N ALA A 625 36.86 -10.26 12.20
CA ALA A 625 38.30 -9.98 12.29
C ALA A 625 38.66 -8.53 11.89
N LYS A 626 38.01 -7.95 10.88
CA LYS A 626 38.23 -6.55 10.48
C LYS A 626 37.69 -5.59 11.55
N LEU A 627 36.50 -5.85 12.08
CA LEU A 627 35.89 -5.04 13.13
C LEU A 627 36.74 -5.05 14.40
N TYR A 628 37.25 -6.21 14.82
CA TYR A 628 38.16 -6.33 15.96
C TYR A 628 39.47 -5.55 15.78
N ARG A 629 40.02 -5.53 14.56
CA ARG A 629 41.20 -4.71 14.25
C ARG A 629 40.89 -3.22 14.30
N LEU A 630 39.74 -2.81 13.73
CA LEU A 630 39.31 -1.41 13.74
C LEU A 630 39.09 -0.90 15.18
N GLN A 631 38.53 -1.71 16.07
CA GLN A 631 38.35 -1.34 17.49
C GLN A 631 39.68 -1.13 18.24
N ARG A 632 40.79 -1.64 17.73
CA ARG A 632 42.14 -1.44 18.28
C ARG A 632 42.91 -0.31 17.59
N ASP A 633 42.38 0.20 16.48
CA ASP A 633 42.91 1.34 15.75
C ASP A 633 42.11 2.58 16.12
N GLU A 634 42.57 3.31 17.15
CA GLU A 634 41.88 4.50 17.65
C GLU A 634 41.69 5.57 16.57
N LEU A 635 42.68 5.73 15.68
CA LEU A 635 42.64 6.72 14.59
C LEU A 635 41.60 6.31 13.54
N GLY A 636 41.65 5.06 13.07
CA GLY A 636 40.67 4.54 12.10
C GLY A 636 39.24 4.54 12.63
N TRP A 637 39.05 4.23 13.92
CA TRP A 637 37.74 4.29 14.57
C TRP A 637 37.18 5.72 14.63
N GLN A 638 38.02 6.70 15.00
CA GLN A 638 37.63 8.11 15.03
C GLN A 638 37.33 8.66 13.64
N GLU A 639 38.15 8.35 12.63
CA GLU A 639 37.93 8.79 11.25
C GLU A 639 36.56 8.31 10.73
N LEU A 640 36.22 7.05 10.98
CA LEU A 640 34.94 6.49 10.57
C LEU A 640 33.76 7.14 11.31
N LYS A 641 33.92 7.45 12.61
CA LYS A 641 32.92 8.23 13.35
C LYS A 641 32.71 9.62 12.74
N PHE A 642 33.77 10.31 12.34
CA PHE A 642 33.63 11.61 11.67
C PHE A 642 32.89 11.50 10.34
N ARG A 643 33.09 10.42 9.56
CA ARG A 643 32.30 10.18 8.36
C ARG A 643 30.82 9.96 8.67
N PHE A 644 30.49 9.20 9.71
CA PHE A 644 29.10 9.01 10.16
C PHE A 644 28.45 10.32 10.65
N LEU A 645 29.20 11.17 11.35
CA LEU A 645 28.74 12.51 11.72
C LEU A 645 28.47 13.39 10.49
N ALA A 646 29.32 13.30 9.46
CA ALA A 646 29.09 14.00 8.20
C ALA A 646 27.82 13.49 7.49
N LEU A 647 27.57 12.18 7.49
CA LEU A 647 26.32 11.60 6.96
C LEU A 647 25.09 12.07 7.74
N ARG A 648 25.18 12.18 9.07
CA ARG A 648 24.10 12.74 9.90
C ARG A 648 23.80 14.19 9.53
N GLN A 649 24.82 15.02 9.35
CA GLN A 649 24.65 16.40 8.89
C GLN A 649 24.05 16.48 7.49
N GLU A 650 24.47 15.59 6.58
CA GLU A 650 23.93 15.49 5.23
C GLU A 650 22.43 15.14 5.24
N TRP A 651 22.01 14.21 6.10
CA TRP A 651 20.60 13.87 6.27
C TRP A 651 19.81 15.08 6.80
N GLN A 652 20.32 15.76 7.83
CA GLN A 652 19.64 16.91 8.44
C GLN A 652 19.49 18.11 7.50
N HIS A 653 20.50 18.40 6.67
CA HIS A 653 20.52 19.61 5.84
C HIS A 653 20.12 19.39 4.38
N LYS A 654 20.38 18.21 3.81
CA LYS A 654 20.13 17.89 2.40
C LYS A 654 19.06 16.79 2.20
N GLY A 655 18.54 16.21 3.27
CA GLY A 655 17.48 15.20 3.23
C GLY A 655 17.99 13.76 3.13
N PHE A 656 17.03 12.83 3.24
CA PHE A 656 17.29 11.39 3.34
C PHE A 656 18.01 10.82 2.11
N ILE A 657 17.47 11.02 0.90
CA ILE A 657 18.00 10.36 -0.31
C ILE A 657 19.45 10.75 -0.60
N THR A 658 19.84 12.00 -0.34
CA THR A 658 21.20 12.48 -0.54
C THR A 658 22.18 11.72 0.37
N MET A 659 21.82 11.54 1.64
CA MET A 659 22.61 10.76 2.59
C MET A 659 22.65 9.27 2.21
N ALA A 660 21.50 8.67 1.87
CA ALA A 660 21.40 7.25 1.54
C ALA A 660 22.22 6.86 0.30
N LEU A 661 22.15 7.67 -0.77
CA LEU A 661 22.96 7.44 -1.98
C LEU A 661 24.45 7.61 -1.72
N LYS A 662 24.85 8.61 -0.94
CA LYS A 662 26.26 8.80 -0.57
C LYS A 662 26.77 7.63 0.27
N LEU A 663 26.00 7.21 1.26
CA LEU A 663 26.28 6.04 2.09
C LEU A 663 26.43 4.77 1.24
N MET A 664 25.55 4.56 0.26
CA MET A 664 25.63 3.44 -0.67
C MET A 664 26.90 3.49 -1.54
N HIS A 665 27.19 4.63 -2.17
CA HIS A 665 28.35 4.77 -3.06
C HIS A 665 29.69 4.69 -2.34
N GLU A 666 29.80 5.24 -1.13
CA GLU A 666 31.07 5.33 -0.40
C GLU A 666 31.33 4.14 0.52
N HIS A 667 30.28 3.45 1.00
CA HIS A 667 30.42 2.49 2.08
C HIS A 667 29.80 1.10 1.84
N PHE A 668 28.86 0.93 0.90
CA PHE A 668 28.24 -0.39 0.73
C PHE A 668 29.15 -1.39 0.03
N VAL A 669 29.15 -2.63 0.52
CA VAL A 669 29.90 -3.76 -0.01
C VAL A 669 28.94 -4.94 -0.16
N ILE A 670 28.24 -4.99 -1.30
CA ILE A 670 27.31 -6.07 -1.62
C ILE A 670 28.11 -7.20 -2.28
N ARG A 671 28.23 -8.36 -1.60
CA ARG A 671 28.95 -9.55 -2.10
C ARG A 671 28.02 -10.75 -2.12
N GLY A 672 28.04 -11.55 -3.19
CA GLY A 672 27.37 -12.85 -3.25
C GLY A 672 26.62 -13.11 -4.57
N GLU A 673 26.02 -14.30 -4.69
CA GLU A 673 25.19 -14.71 -5.83
C GLU A 673 23.87 -13.91 -5.94
N GLU A 674 23.43 -13.22 -4.88
CA GLU A 674 22.18 -12.43 -4.82
C GLU A 674 22.41 -10.91 -4.83
N GLN A 675 23.48 -10.42 -5.47
CA GLN A 675 23.82 -8.99 -5.49
C GLN A 675 22.68 -8.11 -6.06
N ASP A 676 22.05 -8.55 -7.14
CA ASP A 676 20.97 -7.81 -7.80
C ASP A 676 19.72 -7.69 -6.92
N ARG A 677 19.41 -8.74 -6.14
CA ARG A 677 18.30 -8.74 -5.17
C ARG A 677 18.55 -7.73 -4.07
N ALA A 678 19.73 -7.76 -3.46
CA ALA A 678 20.07 -6.86 -2.37
C ALA A 678 20.00 -5.39 -2.83
N LEU A 679 20.53 -5.09 -4.02
CA LEU A 679 20.50 -3.74 -4.58
C LEU A 679 19.07 -3.28 -4.89
N THR A 680 18.27 -4.15 -5.53
CA THR A 680 16.85 -3.87 -5.84
C THR A 680 16.06 -3.57 -4.57
N ASN A 681 16.25 -4.37 -3.51
CA ASN A 681 15.59 -4.18 -2.23
C ASN A 681 15.98 -2.85 -1.58
N LEU A 682 17.27 -2.51 -1.58
CA LEU A 682 17.77 -1.25 -0.98
C LEU A 682 17.26 -0.02 -1.73
N LEU A 683 17.31 -0.02 -3.07
CA LEU A 683 16.80 1.09 -3.88
C LEU A 683 15.29 1.26 -3.68
N HIS A 684 14.54 0.15 -3.64
CA HIS A 684 13.11 0.19 -3.35
C HIS A 684 12.84 0.77 -1.96
N LEU A 685 13.61 0.38 -0.94
CA LEU A 685 13.50 0.94 0.41
C LEU A 685 13.83 2.44 0.43
N PHE A 686 14.80 2.89 -0.37
CA PHE A 686 15.15 4.30 -0.48
C PHE A 686 14.01 5.13 -1.07
N GLU A 687 13.30 4.63 -2.07
CA GLU A 687 12.13 5.30 -2.64
C GLU A 687 11.00 5.46 -1.62
N ILE A 688 10.68 4.39 -0.87
CA ILE A 688 9.65 4.41 0.17
C ILE A 688 9.99 5.43 1.25
N LEU A 689 11.24 5.40 1.75
CA LEU A 689 11.69 6.34 2.78
C LEU A 689 11.78 7.77 2.27
N GLN A 690 12.14 7.97 1.00
CA GLN A 690 12.14 9.30 0.39
C GLN A 690 10.72 9.86 0.27
N SER A 691 9.74 9.05 -0.11
CA SER A 691 8.32 9.42 -0.11
C SER A 691 7.85 9.81 1.30
N ALA A 692 8.16 8.97 2.30
CA ALA A 692 7.83 9.22 3.69
C ALA A 692 8.51 10.49 4.26
N SER A 693 9.73 10.80 3.81
CA SER A 693 10.49 11.98 4.27
C SER A 693 9.81 13.32 3.96
N GLN A 694 8.88 13.35 3.00
CA GLN A 694 8.09 14.55 2.70
C GLN A 694 7.13 14.93 3.85
N ARG A 695 6.64 13.91 4.57
CA ARG A 695 5.77 14.05 5.75
C ARG A 695 6.60 14.10 7.04
N HIS A 696 7.63 13.26 7.14
CA HIS A 696 8.52 13.13 8.30
C HIS A 696 9.86 13.83 8.01
N ARG A 697 9.90 15.14 8.24
CA ARG A 697 11.05 15.98 7.84
C ARG A 697 12.26 15.81 8.75
N GLN A 698 12.05 15.41 10.01
CA GLN A 698 13.16 15.18 10.94
C GLN A 698 13.66 13.73 10.81
N PRO A 699 14.99 13.49 10.83
CA PRO A 699 15.56 12.14 10.78
C PRO A 699 14.99 11.16 11.82
N GLN A 700 14.73 11.64 13.04
CA GLN A 700 14.14 10.85 14.13
C GLN A 700 12.71 10.40 13.80
N GLU A 701 11.91 11.28 13.19
CA GLU A 701 10.53 10.98 12.81
C GLU A 701 10.50 9.92 11.70
N LEU A 702 11.36 10.06 10.68
CA LEU A 702 11.45 9.11 9.58
C LEU A 702 11.95 7.73 10.05
N LEU A 703 12.90 7.71 10.98
CA LEU A 703 13.36 6.47 11.60
C LEU A 703 12.25 5.79 12.41
N TYR A 704 11.52 6.55 13.21
CA TYR A 704 10.39 6.02 13.99
C TYR A 704 9.28 5.49 13.07
N TYR A 705 8.96 6.20 12.00
CA TYR A 705 8.03 5.74 10.96
C TYR A 705 8.45 4.37 10.41
N LEU A 706 9.72 4.21 10.00
CA LEU A 706 10.21 2.92 9.49
C LEU A 706 10.08 1.80 10.53
N GLU A 707 10.36 2.08 11.79
CA GLU A 707 10.18 1.09 12.87
C GLU A 707 8.71 0.68 13.04
N GLN A 708 7.77 1.62 12.93
CA GLN A 708 6.34 1.30 12.99
C GLN A 708 5.89 0.48 11.77
N GLU A 709 6.35 0.84 10.56
CA GLU A 709 6.01 0.09 9.35
C GLU A 709 6.53 -1.35 9.38
N ILE A 710 7.72 -1.59 9.93
CA ILE A 710 8.28 -2.95 10.07
C ILE A 710 7.43 -3.83 11.01
N LEU A 711 6.76 -3.24 11.99
CA LEU A 711 5.89 -3.96 12.94
C LEU A 711 4.51 -4.30 12.36
N LYS A 712 4.13 -3.72 11.21
CA LYS A 712 2.85 -4.02 10.56
C LYS A 712 2.92 -5.35 9.82
N ASP A 713 1.97 -6.23 10.11
CA ASP A 713 1.89 -7.58 9.50
C ASP A 713 1.32 -7.58 8.06
N ASN A 714 0.65 -6.51 7.64
CA ASN A 714 0.02 -6.43 6.31
C ASN A 714 0.80 -5.53 5.35
N PRO A 715 1.30 -6.05 4.22
CA PRO A 715 1.98 -5.24 3.24
C PRO A 715 0.99 -4.31 2.53
N GLU A 716 1.35 -3.04 2.42
CA GLU A 716 0.83 -2.19 1.35
C GLU A 716 1.39 -2.70 0.01
N SER A 717 0.67 -2.48 -1.10
CA SER A 717 1.16 -2.91 -2.43
C SER A 717 2.55 -2.34 -2.78
N GLU A 718 2.92 -1.22 -2.16
CA GLU A 718 4.22 -0.55 -2.35
C GLU A 718 5.37 -1.27 -1.64
N THR A 719 5.12 -2.16 -0.67
CA THR A 719 6.17 -2.91 0.04
C THR A 719 6.40 -4.32 -0.50
N GLU A 720 5.68 -4.73 -1.56
CA GLU A 720 5.93 -6.01 -2.24
C GLU A 720 7.30 -5.99 -2.95
N LEU A 721 8.06 -7.09 -2.83
CA LEU A 721 9.38 -7.19 -3.47
C LEU A 721 9.29 -7.07 -5.01
N ARG A 722 10.09 -6.16 -5.57
CA ARG A 722 10.21 -5.98 -7.02
C ARG A 722 11.04 -7.10 -7.67
N LEU A 723 10.86 -7.27 -8.97
CA LEU A 723 11.70 -8.18 -9.77
C LEU A 723 13.09 -7.56 -9.97
N GLU A 724 14.13 -8.39 -9.95
CA GLU A 724 15.54 -7.97 -10.09
C GLU A 724 15.87 -7.48 -11.52
N SER A 725 15.22 -8.07 -12.53
CA SER A 725 15.40 -7.70 -13.93
C SER A 725 14.21 -8.15 -14.79
N ASP A 726 14.04 -7.51 -15.95
CA ASP A 726 13.13 -7.95 -17.03
C ASP A 726 13.68 -9.18 -17.79
N ALA A 727 14.66 -9.90 -17.23
CA ALA A 727 15.40 -10.93 -17.94
C ALA A 727 14.54 -12.13 -18.35
N ASN A 728 15.05 -12.88 -19.34
CA ASN A 728 14.48 -14.15 -19.80
C ASN A 728 14.57 -15.24 -18.71
N LEU A 729 13.77 -15.14 -17.64
CA LEU A 729 13.78 -16.04 -16.49
C LEU A 729 12.66 -17.07 -16.56
N ILE A 730 12.91 -18.26 -15.99
CA ILE A 730 11.87 -19.28 -15.79
C ILE A 730 10.88 -18.78 -14.73
N LYS A 731 9.58 -18.82 -15.05
CA LYS A 731 8.54 -18.27 -14.17
C LYS A 731 7.93 -19.36 -13.30
N ILE A 732 8.14 -19.29 -11.99
CA ILE A 732 7.40 -20.09 -11.01
C ILE A 732 6.17 -19.27 -10.59
N VAL A 733 4.97 -19.82 -10.78
CA VAL A 733 3.71 -19.11 -10.52
C VAL A 733 2.77 -20.03 -9.76
N THR A 734 2.00 -19.48 -8.82
CA THR A 734 0.92 -20.27 -8.23
C THR A 734 -0.18 -20.55 -9.28
N GLN A 735 -0.87 -21.68 -9.18
CA GLN A 735 -1.99 -21.99 -10.07
C GLN A 735 -3.04 -20.87 -10.09
N HIS A 736 -3.33 -20.26 -8.93
CA HIS A 736 -4.19 -19.07 -8.83
C HIS A 736 -3.61 -17.84 -9.53
N GLY A 737 -2.32 -17.54 -9.32
CA GLY A 737 -1.64 -16.41 -9.96
C GLY A 737 -1.45 -16.57 -11.47
N SER A 738 -1.63 -17.78 -11.99
CA SER A 738 -1.54 -18.07 -13.43
C SER A 738 -2.81 -17.72 -14.21
N LYS A 739 -3.94 -17.51 -13.53
CA LYS A 739 -5.21 -17.17 -14.19
C LYS A 739 -5.05 -15.89 -15.00
N GLY A 740 -5.54 -15.91 -16.24
CA GLY A 740 -5.36 -14.81 -17.21
C GLY A 740 -4.04 -14.85 -17.99
N LEU A 741 -3.00 -15.51 -17.48
CA LEU A 741 -1.70 -15.63 -18.16
C LEU A 741 -1.68 -16.78 -19.17
N GLU A 742 -0.69 -16.79 -20.06
CA GLU A 742 -0.43 -17.82 -21.06
C GLU A 742 1.07 -18.02 -21.25
N TYR A 743 1.48 -19.27 -21.51
CA TYR A 743 2.88 -19.66 -21.64
C TYR A 743 3.04 -20.74 -22.72
N PRO A 744 4.08 -20.66 -23.58
CA PRO A 744 4.39 -21.71 -24.54
C PRO A 744 4.52 -23.11 -23.91
N VAL A 745 5.27 -23.22 -22.82
CA VAL A 745 5.53 -24.48 -22.10
C VAL A 745 5.17 -24.34 -20.62
N VAL A 746 4.39 -25.30 -20.11
CA VAL A 746 3.96 -25.35 -18.70
C VAL A 746 4.36 -26.65 -18.03
N PHE A 747 4.84 -26.58 -16.79
CA PHE A 747 5.06 -27.72 -15.91
C PHE A 747 4.10 -27.69 -14.72
N ILE A 748 3.46 -28.81 -14.41
CA ILE A 748 2.63 -29.03 -13.21
C ILE A 748 3.31 -30.15 -12.40
N PRO A 749 4.29 -29.82 -11.53
CA PRO A 749 5.17 -30.81 -10.93
C PRO A 749 4.51 -31.70 -9.88
N PHE A 750 3.42 -31.27 -9.24
CA PHE A 750 2.85 -31.95 -8.08
C PHE A 750 1.34 -32.23 -8.24
N ALA A 751 0.92 -32.76 -9.39
CA ALA A 751 -0.50 -32.92 -9.73
C ALA A 751 -1.25 -33.94 -8.85
N THR A 752 -0.56 -34.96 -8.31
CA THR A 752 -1.15 -36.01 -7.48
C THR A 752 -1.04 -35.79 -5.97
N ARG A 753 -0.52 -34.62 -5.53
CA ARG A 753 -0.49 -34.28 -4.10
C ARG A 753 -1.90 -34.00 -3.57
N HIS A 754 -2.30 -34.63 -2.47
CA HIS A 754 -3.53 -34.30 -1.77
C HIS A 754 -3.27 -33.27 -0.68
N LYS A 755 -4.19 -32.31 -0.56
CA LYS A 755 -4.29 -31.42 0.60
C LYS A 755 -5.67 -31.63 1.18
N ASP A 756 -5.74 -31.93 2.45
CA ASP A 756 -7.01 -32.12 3.16
C ASP A 756 -7.72 -30.76 3.28
N PRO A 757 -8.89 -30.57 2.64
CA PRO A 757 -9.62 -29.30 2.69
C PRO A 757 -10.20 -29.00 4.07
N LEU A 758 -10.26 -29.98 4.98
CA LEU A 758 -10.73 -29.80 6.36
C LEU A 758 -9.59 -29.46 7.34
N ARG A 759 -8.37 -29.26 6.82
CA ARG A 759 -7.19 -28.92 7.62
C ARG A 759 -6.48 -27.68 7.11
N PHE A 760 -6.06 -26.83 8.04
CA PHE A 760 -5.15 -25.72 7.79
C PHE A 760 -3.86 -25.95 8.57
N GLY A 761 -2.78 -26.29 7.85
CA GLY A 761 -1.56 -26.80 8.46
C GLY A 761 -1.83 -28.09 9.24
N ASN A 762 -1.53 -28.09 10.54
CA ASN A 762 -1.77 -29.23 11.43
C ASN A 762 -3.11 -29.16 12.18
N ARG A 763 -3.96 -28.16 11.88
CA ARG A 763 -5.19 -27.88 12.65
C ARG A 763 -6.43 -28.20 11.81
N ASN A 764 -7.51 -28.65 12.46
CA ASN A 764 -8.81 -28.79 11.80
C ASN A 764 -9.50 -27.43 11.70
N ILE A 765 -10.26 -27.25 10.62
CA ILE A 765 -11.06 -26.03 10.40
C ILE A 765 -12.22 -26.00 11.40
N ALA A 766 -12.43 -24.85 12.04
CA ALA A 766 -13.51 -24.65 13.01
C ALA A 766 -14.80 -24.10 12.39
N LEU A 767 -14.70 -23.39 11.25
CA LEU A 767 -15.84 -22.87 10.50
C LEU A 767 -16.05 -23.72 9.22
N VAL A 768 -17.16 -24.43 9.14
CA VAL A 768 -17.57 -25.21 7.97
C VAL A 768 -18.53 -24.38 7.14
N GLU A 769 -18.15 -24.15 5.88
CA GLU A 769 -18.92 -23.39 4.89
C GLU A 769 -19.28 -24.34 3.75
N TYR A 770 -20.57 -24.44 3.45
CA TYR A 770 -21.09 -25.36 2.44
C TYR A 770 -22.45 -24.90 1.93
N HIS A 771 -22.89 -25.45 0.80
CA HIS A 771 -24.20 -25.22 0.23
C HIS A 771 -25.12 -26.40 0.53
N ASP A 772 -26.34 -26.09 0.97
CA ASP A 772 -27.37 -27.11 1.16
C ASP A 772 -27.88 -27.66 -0.19
N SER A 773 -28.74 -28.67 -0.15
CA SER A 773 -29.32 -29.26 -1.37
C SER A 773 -30.19 -28.29 -2.19
N SER A 774 -30.58 -27.15 -1.61
CA SER A 774 -31.28 -26.06 -2.31
C SER A 774 -30.34 -25.02 -2.91
N GLY A 775 -29.02 -25.19 -2.76
CA GLY A 775 -28.00 -24.26 -3.24
C GLY A 775 -27.87 -23.00 -2.38
N ARG A 776 -28.33 -23.02 -1.12
CA ARG A 776 -28.16 -21.91 -0.18
C ARG A 776 -26.92 -22.13 0.67
N GLN A 777 -26.10 -21.09 0.78
CA GLN A 777 -24.92 -21.08 1.63
C GLN A 777 -25.30 -21.23 3.11
N LYS A 778 -24.60 -22.12 3.81
CA LYS A 778 -24.77 -22.43 5.23
C LYS A 778 -23.41 -22.36 5.93
N LEU A 779 -23.43 -21.81 7.14
CA LEU A 779 -22.25 -21.68 7.99
C LEU A 779 -22.47 -22.48 9.27
N SER A 780 -21.49 -23.31 9.63
CA SER A 780 -21.56 -24.11 10.85
C SER A 780 -20.24 -24.11 11.62
N LEU A 781 -20.32 -23.93 12.94
CA LEU A 781 -19.17 -24.12 13.83
C LEU A 781 -18.99 -25.61 14.14
N ASP A 782 -17.78 -26.12 13.93
CA ASP A 782 -17.38 -27.54 13.85
C ASP A 782 -18.01 -28.32 12.69
N GLY A 783 -19.27 -28.07 12.36
CA GLY A 783 -20.05 -28.77 11.33
C GLY A 783 -20.42 -30.21 11.72
N SER A 784 -21.57 -30.70 11.22
CA SER A 784 -21.89 -32.13 11.26
C SER A 784 -20.98 -32.93 10.31
N SER A 785 -21.06 -34.27 10.37
CA SER A 785 -20.37 -35.14 9.40
C SER A 785 -20.75 -34.81 7.96
N GLU A 786 -22.03 -34.53 7.73
CA GLU A 786 -22.58 -34.21 6.42
C GLU A 786 -22.09 -32.83 5.94
N ALA A 787 -22.08 -31.83 6.83
CA ALA A 787 -21.58 -30.50 6.51
C ALA A 787 -20.09 -30.51 6.14
N ARG A 788 -19.27 -31.26 6.91
CA ARG A 788 -17.83 -31.43 6.60
C ARG A 788 -17.61 -32.14 5.27
N GLN A 789 -18.43 -33.14 4.97
CA GLN A 789 -18.35 -33.85 3.69
C GLN A 789 -18.72 -32.92 2.53
N ALA A 790 -19.79 -32.13 2.68
CA ALA A 790 -20.21 -31.16 1.67
C ALA A 790 -19.13 -30.10 1.39
N MET A 791 -18.55 -29.50 2.43
CA MET A 791 -17.42 -28.58 2.29
C MET A 791 -16.22 -29.23 1.59
N ALA A 792 -15.88 -30.46 1.95
CA ALA A 792 -14.78 -31.18 1.31
C ALA A 792 -15.07 -31.43 -0.17
N ASP A 793 -16.29 -31.82 -0.53
CA ASP A 793 -16.71 -32.04 -1.92
C ASP A 793 -16.66 -30.74 -2.74
N GLU A 794 -17.06 -29.59 -2.16
CA GLU A 794 -16.93 -28.27 -2.77
C GLU A 794 -15.47 -27.90 -3.05
N ALA A 795 -14.59 -28.11 -2.06
CA ALA A 795 -13.16 -27.84 -2.18
C ALA A 795 -12.45 -28.79 -3.18
N TYR A 796 -12.89 -30.05 -3.27
CA TYR A 796 -12.40 -30.97 -4.29
C TYR A 796 -12.86 -30.56 -5.69
N ALA A 797 -14.11 -30.10 -5.85
CA ALA A 797 -14.59 -29.57 -7.11
C ALA A 797 -13.82 -28.29 -7.53
N GLU A 798 -13.49 -27.41 -6.58
CA GLU A 798 -12.59 -26.27 -6.82
C GLU A 798 -11.17 -26.71 -7.21
N SER A 799 -10.64 -27.76 -6.58
CA SER A 799 -9.32 -28.31 -6.94
C SER A 799 -9.25 -28.82 -8.37
N ILE A 800 -10.34 -29.39 -8.91
CA ILE A 800 -10.45 -29.80 -10.32
C ILE A 800 -10.45 -28.58 -11.24
N ARG A 801 -11.20 -27.52 -10.88
CA ARG A 801 -11.19 -26.22 -11.59
C ARG A 801 -9.78 -25.60 -11.60
N LEU A 802 -9.05 -25.70 -10.49
CA LEU A 802 -7.68 -25.22 -10.40
C LEU A 802 -6.72 -25.98 -11.32
N LEU A 803 -6.88 -27.31 -11.43
CA LEU A 803 -6.14 -28.11 -12.41
C LEU A 803 -6.49 -27.72 -13.85
N TYR A 804 -7.77 -27.45 -14.15
CA TYR A 804 -8.20 -26.95 -15.45
C TYR A 804 -7.56 -25.61 -15.80
N VAL A 805 -7.52 -24.67 -14.86
CA VAL A 805 -6.80 -23.41 -15.06
C VAL A 805 -5.34 -23.67 -15.37
N ALA A 806 -4.66 -24.53 -14.58
CA ALA A 806 -3.24 -24.83 -14.75
C ALA A 806 -2.91 -25.45 -16.12
N VAL A 807 -3.65 -26.47 -16.55
CA VAL A 807 -3.43 -27.14 -17.86
C VAL A 807 -3.71 -26.20 -19.03
N THR A 808 -4.74 -25.36 -18.92
CA THR A 808 -5.13 -24.42 -20.00
C THR A 808 -4.25 -23.17 -20.10
N ARG A 809 -3.21 -23.04 -19.27
CA ARG A 809 -2.19 -21.99 -19.44
C ARG A 809 -1.19 -22.31 -20.54
N ALA A 810 -1.03 -23.60 -20.87
CA ALA A 810 -0.12 -24.06 -21.89
C ALA A 810 -0.65 -23.74 -23.29
N GLU A 811 0.16 -23.07 -24.10
CA GLU A 811 -0.14 -22.86 -25.51
C GLU A 811 0.25 -24.10 -26.33
N GLN A 812 1.44 -24.65 -26.11
CA GLN A 812 1.99 -25.68 -26.99
C GLN A 812 2.35 -26.98 -26.27
N ARG A 813 2.85 -26.92 -25.03
CA ARG A 813 3.25 -28.11 -24.28
C ARG A 813 2.96 -28.00 -22.79
N CYS A 814 2.47 -29.10 -22.20
CA CYS A 814 2.20 -29.23 -20.77
C CYS A 814 2.75 -30.55 -20.21
N TYR A 815 3.58 -30.48 -19.18
CA TYR A 815 4.05 -31.62 -18.41
C TYR A 815 3.25 -31.76 -17.12
N ILE A 816 2.68 -32.94 -16.87
CA ILE A 816 1.97 -33.26 -15.62
C ILE A 816 2.71 -34.38 -14.91
N LEU A 817 3.35 -34.06 -13.80
CA LEU A 817 4.13 -35.03 -13.02
C LEU A 817 3.24 -35.68 -11.95
N THR A 818 3.39 -36.99 -11.79
CA THR A 818 2.56 -37.84 -10.93
C THR A 818 3.41 -38.83 -10.13
N ALA A 819 3.02 -39.06 -8.90
CA ALA A 819 3.57 -40.12 -8.03
C ALA A 819 2.43 -40.71 -7.17
N GLU A 820 2.61 -41.95 -6.68
CA GLU A 820 1.67 -42.65 -5.79
C GLU A 820 1.75 -42.10 -4.33
N PHE A 821 1.48 -40.80 -4.15
CA PHE A 821 1.40 -40.16 -2.82
C PHE A 821 0.27 -40.75 -1.97
N GLU A 822 0.38 -40.65 -0.65
CA GLU A 822 -0.75 -40.96 0.24
C GLU A 822 -2.00 -40.14 -0.16
N GLN A 823 -3.15 -40.81 -0.27
CA GLN A 823 -4.42 -40.23 -0.71
C GLN A 823 -4.42 -39.60 -2.13
N TYR A 824 -3.57 -40.08 -3.05
CA TYR A 824 -3.52 -39.60 -4.44
C TYR A 824 -4.88 -39.57 -5.16
N PHE A 825 -5.81 -40.45 -4.82
CA PHE A 825 -7.17 -40.48 -5.38
C PHE A 825 -8.01 -39.24 -5.02
N ASN A 826 -7.67 -38.53 -3.95
CA ASN A 826 -8.28 -37.24 -3.57
C ASN A 826 -7.52 -36.02 -4.13
N SER A 827 -6.43 -36.22 -4.88
CA SER A 827 -5.72 -35.13 -5.54
C SER A 827 -6.54 -34.51 -6.70
N PRO A 828 -6.18 -33.31 -7.20
CA PRO A 828 -6.87 -32.71 -8.33
C PRO A 828 -6.97 -33.65 -9.54
N LEU A 829 -5.86 -34.30 -9.91
CA LEU A 829 -5.84 -35.26 -11.03
C LEU A 829 -6.63 -36.53 -10.70
N GLY A 830 -6.50 -37.05 -9.47
CA GLY A 830 -7.22 -38.24 -9.03
C GLY A 830 -8.75 -38.06 -9.00
N LYS A 831 -9.24 -36.89 -8.57
CA LYS A 831 -10.66 -36.55 -8.63
C LYS A 831 -11.15 -36.34 -10.06
N THR A 832 -10.34 -35.72 -10.92
CA THR A 832 -10.66 -35.53 -12.35
C THR A 832 -10.83 -36.87 -13.07
N LEU A 833 -9.92 -37.82 -12.83
CA LEU A 833 -9.95 -39.16 -13.44
C LEU A 833 -10.75 -40.20 -12.64
N LYS A 834 -11.38 -39.79 -11.53
CA LYS A 834 -12.20 -40.65 -10.65
C LYS A 834 -11.47 -41.90 -10.15
N TRP A 835 -10.20 -41.75 -9.80
CA TRP A 835 -9.38 -42.85 -9.28
C TRP A 835 -9.95 -43.41 -7.98
N GLN A 836 -9.88 -44.74 -7.85
CA GLN A 836 -10.18 -45.46 -6.62
C GLN A 836 -8.95 -45.54 -5.71
N LYS A 837 -9.14 -45.92 -4.44
CA LYS A 837 -8.08 -45.98 -3.41
C LYS A 837 -6.90 -46.91 -3.75
N GLU A 838 -7.15 -47.91 -4.60
CA GLU A 838 -6.20 -48.95 -5.03
C GLU A 838 -6.02 -48.94 -6.56
N GLN A 839 -6.35 -47.83 -7.21
CA GLN A 839 -6.22 -47.67 -8.66
C GLN A 839 -4.75 -47.69 -9.10
N ASP A 840 -4.43 -48.46 -10.14
CA ASP A 840 -3.14 -48.35 -10.83
C ASP A 840 -3.10 -47.04 -11.64
N ILE A 841 -2.30 -46.07 -11.17
CA ILE A 841 -2.14 -44.76 -11.80
C ILE A 841 -1.58 -44.90 -13.20
N LEU A 842 -0.49 -45.66 -13.34
CA LEU A 842 0.22 -45.81 -14.61
C LEU A 842 -0.69 -46.43 -15.67
N ALA A 843 -1.43 -47.49 -15.34
CA ALA A 843 -2.39 -48.11 -16.24
C ALA A 843 -3.52 -47.13 -16.65
N SER A 844 -4.02 -46.32 -15.71
CA SER A 844 -5.03 -45.31 -16.01
C SER A 844 -4.51 -44.20 -16.93
N LEU A 845 -3.24 -43.80 -16.78
CA LEU A 845 -2.62 -42.79 -17.64
C LEU A 845 -2.35 -43.35 -19.05
N HIS A 846 -1.89 -44.61 -19.16
CA HIS A 846 -1.74 -45.26 -20.46
C HIS A 846 -3.07 -45.38 -21.20
N GLN A 847 -4.16 -45.70 -20.50
CA GLN A 847 -5.49 -45.70 -21.12
C GLN A 847 -5.83 -44.35 -21.77
N LEU A 848 -5.51 -43.22 -21.12
CA LEU A 848 -5.72 -41.90 -21.71
C LEU A 848 -4.83 -41.64 -22.93
N ALA A 849 -3.58 -42.11 -22.88
CA ALA A 849 -2.62 -41.96 -23.98
C ALA A 849 -2.98 -42.82 -25.19
N ASP A 850 -3.43 -44.06 -24.98
CA ASP A 850 -3.81 -45.00 -26.03
C ASP A 850 -4.99 -44.50 -26.88
N GLU A 851 -5.85 -43.65 -26.30
CA GLU A 851 -6.94 -42.99 -27.01
C GLU A 851 -6.47 -41.88 -27.96
N HIS A 852 -5.32 -41.27 -27.68
CA HIS A 852 -4.73 -40.19 -28.48
C HIS A 852 -3.19 -40.25 -28.50
N PRO A 853 -2.58 -41.30 -29.09
CA PRO A 853 -1.15 -41.62 -28.95
C PRO A 853 -0.18 -40.62 -29.60
N GLY A 854 -0.68 -39.71 -30.44
CA GLY A 854 0.11 -38.60 -31.01
C GLY A 854 -0.05 -37.26 -30.30
N VAL A 855 -0.85 -37.21 -29.23
CA VAL A 855 -1.17 -35.96 -28.50
C VAL A 855 -0.83 -36.09 -27.02
N ILE A 856 -1.17 -37.24 -26.43
CA ILE A 856 -0.96 -37.54 -25.01
C ILE A 856 0.13 -38.60 -24.88
N GLY A 857 1.19 -38.30 -24.13
CA GLY A 857 2.28 -39.22 -23.82
C GLY A 857 2.31 -39.60 -22.34
N VAL A 858 2.86 -40.78 -22.03
CA VAL A 858 3.15 -41.22 -20.65
C VAL A 858 4.60 -41.71 -20.59
N LYS A 859 5.36 -41.17 -19.64
CA LYS A 859 6.75 -41.54 -19.38
C LYS A 859 6.89 -42.04 -17.95
N GLU A 860 7.36 -43.27 -17.78
CA GLU A 860 7.66 -43.85 -16.47
C GLU A 860 9.12 -43.56 -16.07
N ILE A 861 9.33 -43.15 -14.82
CA ILE A 861 10.64 -42.85 -14.23
C ILE A 861 10.83 -43.74 -12.99
N CYS A 862 11.68 -44.75 -13.10
CA CYS A 862 12.00 -45.68 -12.01
C CYS A 862 13.19 -45.21 -11.16
N GLU A 863 14.16 -44.53 -11.77
CA GLU A 863 15.31 -43.90 -11.10
C GLU A 863 15.57 -42.53 -11.75
N PRO A 864 15.38 -41.42 -11.01
CA PRO A 864 15.68 -40.09 -11.52
C PRO A 864 17.20 -39.92 -11.58
N VAL A 865 17.76 -39.95 -12.79
CA VAL A 865 19.18 -39.64 -13.02
C VAL A 865 19.40 -38.16 -12.63
N ALA A 866 20.37 -37.92 -11.74
CA ALA A 866 20.78 -36.57 -11.39
C ALA A 866 21.29 -35.85 -12.66
N PRO A 867 20.70 -34.72 -13.06
CA PRO A 867 21.18 -33.96 -14.21
C PRO A 867 22.62 -33.48 -13.97
N GLU A 868 23.49 -33.62 -14.97
CA GLU A 868 24.85 -33.07 -14.90
C GLU A 868 24.79 -31.53 -14.94
N PRO A 869 25.47 -30.83 -14.00
CA PRO A 869 25.52 -29.37 -14.02
C PRO A 869 26.25 -28.89 -15.28
N ARG A 870 25.56 -28.14 -16.14
CA ARG A 870 26.20 -27.44 -17.26
C ARG A 870 26.76 -26.12 -16.76
N ALA A 871 28.04 -25.86 -17.04
CA ALA A 871 28.63 -24.54 -16.89
C ALA A 871 27.90 -23.55 -17.80
N GLY A 872 27.22 -22.56 -17.22
CA GLY A 872 26.61 -21.47 -17.96
C GLY A 872 27.68 -20.75 -18.79
N GLN A 873 27.36 -20.41 -20.04
CA GLN A 873 28.20 -19.52 -20.84
C GLN A 873 28.23 -18.16 -20.14
N SER A 874 29.40 -17.75 -19.61
CA SER A 874 29.55 -16.40 -19.10
C SER A 874 29.54 -15.44 -20.28
N ASP A 875 28.49 -14.62 -20.40
CA ASP A 875 28.52 -13.48 -21.29
C ASP A 875 29.74 -12.61 -20.94
N THR A 876 30.50 -12.25 -21.96
CA THR A 876 31.67 -11.38 -21.81
C THR A 876 31.16 -9.99 -21.47
N ALA A 877 31.27 -9.60 -20.20
CA ALA A 877 30.86 -8.29 -19.72
C ALA A 877 31.62 -7.20 -20.50
N MET A 878 30.89 -6.40 -21.26
CA MET A 878 31.41 -5.22 -21.93
C MET A 878 31.74 -4.17 -20.86
N GLU A 879 32.97 -3.68 -20.79
CA GLU A 879 33.33 -2.58 -19.89
C GLU A 879 32.61 -1.30 -20.34
N LEU A 880 31.56 -0.92 -19.61
CA LEU A 880 30.84 0.33 -19.79
C LEU A 880 31.51 1.43 -18.97
N THR A 881 31.63 2.63 -19.52
CA THR A 881 32.12 3.82 -18.80
C THR A 881 31.06 4.93 -18.82
N PRO A 882 30.84 5.64 -17.70
CA PRO A 882 29.88 6.74 -17.66
C PRO A 882 30.40 7.94 -18.47
N ALA A 883 29.49 8.64 -19.14
CA ALA A 883 29.83 9.88 -19.85
C ALA A 883 30.23 10.99 -18.84
N ALA A 884 31.36 11.65 -19.07
CA ALA A 884 31.81 12.76 -18.24
C ALA A 884 31.14 14.08 -18.67
N PHE A 885 30.54 14.80 -17.72
CA PHE A 885 30.00 16.14 -17.95
C PHE A 885 31.11 17.19 -17.80
N HIS A 886 31.44 17.89 -18.89
CA HIS A 886 32.47 18.95 -18.91
C HIS A 886 31.90 20.38 -18.89
N GLY A 887 30.58 20.54 -18.78
CA GLY A 887 29.94 21.85 -18.69
C GLY A 887 30.07 22.49 -17.30
N LYS A 888 29.70 23.77 -17.19
CA LYS A 888 29.64 24.49 -15.90
C LYS A 888 28.18 24.76 -15.53
N ILE A 889 27.77 24.32 -14.34
CA ILE A 889 26.45 24.66 -13.78
C ILE A 889 26.59 25.97 -13.02
N GLU A 890 25.86 27.00 -13.44
CA GLU A 890 25.78 28.28 -12.74
C GLU A 890 25.01 28.07 -11.42
N ARG A 891 25.68 28.31 -10.28
CA ARG A 891 25.13 28.11 -8.93
C ARG A 891 25.21 29.38 -8.07
N ASP A 892 25.65 30.49 -8.65
CA ASP A 892 25.99 31.75 -7.98
C ASP A 892 25.00 32.89 -8.28
N TRP A 893 23.91 32.64 -9.03
CA TRP A 893 22.86 33.62 -9.31
C TRP A 893 21.62 33.37 -8.42
N TRP A 894 21.16 34.38 -7.68
CA TRP A 894 20.09 34.25 -6.68
C TRP A 894 19.12 35.43 -6.72
N LEU A 895 17.83 35.17 -6.45
CA LEU A 895 16.90 36.19 -5.99
C LEU A 895 17.09 36.36 -4.47
N SER A 896 17.71 37.46 -4.06
CA SER A 896 18.07 37.74 -2.66
C SER A 896 17.16 38.82 -2.07
N SER A 897 16.99 38.80 -0.75
CA SER A 897 16.30 39.82 0.02
C SER A 897 17.14 40.23 1.23
N PHE A 898 16.79 41.33 1.89
CA PHE A 898 17.43 41.71 3.16
C PHE A 898 17.36 40.58 4.19
N SER A 899 16.20 39.92 4.36
CA SER A 899 16.07 38.77 5.26
C SER A 899 16.96 37.59 4.86
N ALA A 900 17.15 37.32 3.57
CA ALA A 900 18.07 36.26 3.12
C ALA A 900 19.54 36.59 3.46
N LEU A 901 19.93 37.86 3.41
CA LEU A 901 21.25 38.33 3.81
C LEU A 901 21.44 38.31 5.34
N SER A 902 20.44 38.74 6.10
CA SER A 902 20.44 38.80 7.57
C SER A 902 20.24 37.44 8.25
N ARG A 903 19.60 36.48 7.58
CA ARG A 903 19.45 35.11 8.07
C ARG A 903 20.70 34.26 7.85
N ASN A 904 21.44 34.47 6.76
CA ASN A 904 22.78 33.88 6.62
C ASN A 904 23.80 34.42 7.64
N LEU A 905 23.54 35.60 8.21
CA LEU A 905 24.24 36.14 9.39
C LEU A 905 23.87 35.43 10.70
N ARG A 906 22.70 34.76 10.77
CA ARG A 906 22.09 34.27 12.02
C ARG A 906 21.76 32.78 12.09
N HIS A 907 21.60 32.03 10.97
CA HIS A 907 21.57 30.55 10.75
C HIS A 907 20.86 30.22 9.40
N GLY A 908 21.37 29.26 8.61
CA GLY A 908 20.89 28.94 7.25
C GLY A 908 19.48 28.33 7.17
N GLY A 909 18.56 28.97 6.42
CA GLY A 909 17.20 28.50 6.16
C GLY A 909 16.42 29.33 5.11
N VAL A 910 15.36 28.74 4.54
CA VAL A 910 14.57 29.18 3.35
C VAL A 910 13.72 30.45 3.60
N SER A 911 13.66 31.34 2.60
CA SER A 911 13.03 32.67 2.60
C SER A 911 11.50 32.67 2.81
N THR A 912 11.03 33.55 3.68
CA THR A 912 9.65 34.08 3.75
C THR A 912 9.73 35.61 3.68
N PRO A 913 8.65 36.33 3.29
CA PRO A 913 8.63 37.80 3.23
C PRO A 913 9.12 38.43 4.54
N ASP A 914 9.78 39.59 4.43
CA ASP A 914 10.42 40.36 5.50
C ASP A 914 9.38 40.81 6.54
N ARG A 915 9.09 39.95 7.52
CA ARG A 915 8.18 40.26 8.63
C ARG A 915 8.85 39.86 9.95
N ASP A 916 8.92 40.80 10.89
CA ASP A 916 9.67 40.78 12.17
C ASP A 916 9.81 39.36 12.80
N GLY A 917 10.90 38.68 12.46
CA GLY A 917 11.23 37.35 12.97
C GLY A 917 12.13 37.39 14.19
N GLU A 918 11.62 37.80 15.36
CA GLU A 918 12.32 37.53 16.62
C GLU A 918 12.19 36.03 16.98
N THR A 919 13.20 35.22 16.66
CA THR A 919 13.28 33.80 17.06
C THR A 919 14.00 33.61 18.40
N GLY A 920 13.62 34.39 19.41
CA GLY A 920 14.17 34.28 20.76
C GLY A 920 13.08 34.25 21.81
N VAL A 921 12.68 33.06 22.26
CA VAL A 921 11.93 32.92 23.52
C VAL A 921 12.92 33.19 24.66
N SER A 922 13.14 34.45 25.00
CA SER A 922 13.77 34.79 26.27
C SER A 922 12.75 34.54 27.38
N ILE A 923 12.95 33.48 28.16
CA ILE A 923 12.22 33.24 29.41
C ILE A 923 12.43 34.49 30.29
N PRO A 924 11.37 35.16 30.76
CA PRO A 924 11.53 36.37 31.55
C PRO A 924 12.27 36.03 32.85
N THR A 925 13.46 36.61 33.03
CA THR A 925 14.14 36.63 34.32
C THR A 925 13.24 37.36 35.31
N SER A 926 12.98 36.72 36.45
CA SER A 926 11.94 37.03 37.44
C SER A 926 12.08 38.37 38.18
N ALA A 927 12.80 39.36 37.64
CA ALA A 927 13.21 40.57 38.35
C ALA A 927 12.54 41.88 37.87
N GLU A 928 11.73 41.87 36.81
CA GLU A 928 11.05 43.09 36.30
C GLU A 928 9.53 42.92 36.24
N LEU A 929 8.93 42.56 37.37
CA LEU A 929 7.48 42.67 37.59
C LEU A 929 7.24 43.92 38.43
N LEU A 930 6.82 45.02 37.77
CA LEU A 930 5.91 46.09 38.23
C LEU A 930 6.19 47.38 37.42
N ASP A 931 5.31 47.71 36.45
CA ASP A 931 4.66 49.04 36.31
C ASP A 931 3.94 49.34 34.97
N SER A 932 3.86 48.41 34.00
CA SER A 932 3.10 48.67 32.77
C SER A 932 1.77 47.91 32.71
N THR A 933 0.65 48.62 32.90
CA THR A 933 -0.71 48.15 32.60
C THR A 933 -1.11 48.32 31.13
N LEU A 934 -0.21 48.79 30.27
CA LEU A 934 -0.53 49.12 28.88
C LEU A 934 -0.37 47.90 27.95
N LEU A 935 -1.38 47.66 27.11
CA LEU A 935 -1.42 46.57 26.12
C LEU A 935 -0.14 46.50 25.27
N ARG A 936 0.39 47.64 24.81
CA ARG A 936 1.57 47.73 23.94
C ARG A 936 2.83 47.03 24.46
N PHE A 937 3.01 46.95 25.78
CA PHE A 937 4.18 46.29 26.38
C PHE A 937 3.88 44.84 26.80
N ASN A 938 2.60 44.47 26.90
CA ASN A 938 2.13 43.15 27.32
C ASN A 938 1.60 42.27 26.17
N LEU A 939 1.42 42.84 24.97
CA LEU A 939 1.06 42.09 23.77
C LEU A 939 2.19 41.11 23.43
N ALA A 940 1.82 39.88 23.03
CA ALA A 940 2.75 38.79 22.75
C ALA A 940 3.92 39.23 21.84
N LYS A 941 5.09 38.62 22.03
CA LYS A 941 6.27 38.88 21.18
C LYS A 941 6.27 37.94 19.97
N GLY A 942 6.92 38.35 18.89
CA GLY A 942 7.17 37.52 17.71
C GLY A 942 6.32 37.83 16.48
N ALA A 943 6.60 37.11 15.39
CA ALA A 943 6.12 37.41 14.04
C ALA A 943 4.59 37.46 13.88
N HIS A 944 3.84 36.67 14.66
CA HIS A 944 2.37 36.72 14.63
C HIS A 944 1.82 38.10 15.04
N THR A 945 2.39 38.70 16.08
CA THR A 945 1.99 40.05 16.53
C THR A 945 2.47 41.14 15.58
N GLY A 946 3.67 40.99 15.00
CA GLY A 946 4.12 41.87 13.93
C GLY A 946 3.15 41.87 12.75
N ASN A 947 2.83 40.69 12.22
CA ASN A 947 1.90 40.54 11.09
C ASN A 947 0.52 41.14 11.37
N LEU A 948 0.00 40.97 12.59
CA LEU A 948 -1.26 41.59 13.00
C LEU A 948 -1.22 43.11 12.84
N LEU A 949 -0.14 43.76 13.32
CA LEU A 949 -0.01 45.20 13.28
C LEU A 949 0.22 45.72 11.85
N HIS A 950 1.06 45.06 11.06
CA HIS A 950 1.30 45.45 9.65
C HIS A 950 0.01 45.37 8.83
N ASP A 951 -0.71 44.23 8.87
CA ASP A 951 -1.96 44.06 8.11
C ASP A 951 -3.03 45.11 8.55
N ILE A 952 -3.00 45.58 9.81
CA ILE A 952 -3.88 46.70 10.25
C ILE A 952 -3.46 48.02 9.59
N PHE A 953 -2.17 48.40 9.68
CA PHE A 953 -1.69 49.67 9.12
C PHE A 953 -1.75 49.72 7.59
N GLU A 954 -1.65 48.57 6.91
CA GLU A 954 -1.79 48.46 5.46
C GLU A 954 -3.15 48.98 4.98
N HIS A 955 -4.24 48.63 5.67
CA HIS A 955 -5.61 48.99 5.28
C HIS A 955 -6.20 50.19 6.03
N LEU A 956 -5.44 50.81 6.93
CA LEU A 956 -5.92 51.91 7.77
C LEU A 956 -5.76 53.27 7.10
N ASP A 957 -6.84 54.02 6.88
CA ASP A 957 -6.73 55.45 6.58
C ASP A 957 -6.26 56.20 7.84
N PHE A 958 -5.07 56.79 7.81
CA PHE A 958 -4.50 57.46 8.98
C PHE A 958 -5.27 58.73 9.35
N SER A 959 -5.81 59.44 8.36
CA SER A 959 -6.54 60.69 8.55
C SER A 959 -7.97 60.46 9.05
N ARG A 960 -8.59 59.34 8.64
CA ARG A 960 -9.97 58.95 8.98
C ARG A 960 -10.08 57.45 9.27
N PRO A 961 -9.52 56.96 10.39
CA PRO A 961 -9.37 55.53 10.63
C PRO A 961 -10.71 54.83 10.87
N ASN A 962 -11.02 53.82 10.05
CA ASN A 962 -12.12 52.88 10.25
C ASN A 962 -11.63 51.61 10.97
N TRP A 963 -11.47 51.70 12.30
CA TRP A 963 -10.93 50.61 13.12
C TRP A 963 -11.70 49.30 13.01
N GLN A 964 -13.03 49.35 12.87
CA GLN A 964 -13.86 48.15 12.78
C GLN A 964 -13.57 47.35 11.50
N GLU A 965 -13.25 48.03 10.40
CA GLU A 965 -12.91 47.38 9.13
C GLU A 965 -11.44 46.93 9.11
N SER A 966 -10.52 47.82 9.51
CA SER A 966 -9.08 47.55 9.46
C SER A 966 -8.61 46.51 10.49
N MET A 967 -9.35 46.27 11.59
CA MET A 967 -8.95 45.30 12.62
C MET A 967 -9.64 43.93 12.50
N LYS A 968 -10.81 43.85 11.86
CA LYS A 968 -11.65 42.64 11.83
C LYS A 968 -10.92 41.44 11.24
N TRP A 969 -10.41 41.55 10.01
CA TRP A 969 -9.75 40.43 9.34
C TRP A 969 -8.37 40.09 9.93
N PRO A 970 -7.51 41.07 10.27
CA PRO A 970 -6.25 40.77 10.94
C PRO A 970 -6.41 40.02 12.27
N LEU A 971 -7.38 40.41 13.12
CA LEU A 971 -7.64 39.70 14.38
C LEU A 971 -8.18 38.27 14.17
N VAL A 972 -9.04 38.05 13.17
CA VAL A 972 -9.51 36.71 12.79
C VAL A 972 -8.36 35.83 12.26
N LYS A 973 -7.42 36.41 11.52
CA LYS A 973 -6.31 35.70 10.86
C LYS A 973 -5.18 35.34 11.83
N TYR A 974 -4.86 36.21 12.80
CA TYR A 974 -3.69 36.04 13.67
C TYR A 974 -4.00 35.73 15.14
N GLY A 975 -5.26 35.81 15.57
CA GLY A 975 -5.72 35.41 16.91
C GLY A 975 -6.12 36.57 17.82
N GLU A 976 -6.73 36.22 18.96
CA GLU A 976 -7.28 37.18 19.93
C GLU A 976 -6.19 37.83 20.80
N LEU A 977 -6.50 39.02 21.34
CA LEU A 977 -5.63 39.78 22.23
C LEU A 977 -5.35 39.02 23.54
N THR A 978 -4.23 39.35 24.20
CA THR A 978 -3.86 38.78 25.51
C THR A 978 -5.04 38.88 26.50
N PRO A 979 -5.33 37.83 27.30
CA PRO A 979 -6.45 37.84 28.24
C PRO A 979 -6.41 39.07 29.17
N GLY A 980 -7.52 39.80 29.25
CA GLY A 980 -7.66 41.03 30.03
C GLY A 980 -7.58 42.33 29.25
N TYR A 981 -7.33 42.27 27.93
CA TYR A 981 -7.38 43.43 27.03
C TYR A 981 -8.43 43.25 25.93
N SER A 982 -8.99 44.35 25.47
CA SER A 982 -10.06 44.43 24.47
C SER A 982 -9.61 45.13 23.19
N GLU A 983 -10.42 45.02 22.13
CA GLU A 983 -10.22 45.80 20.90
C GLU A 983 -10.16 47.31 21.14
N GLN A 984 -10.82 47.80 22.21
CA GLN A 984 -10.78 49.20 22.61
C GLN A 984 -9.39 49.61 23.11
N ASP A 985 -8.68 48.72 23.81
CA ASP A 985 -7.32 48.96 24.30
C ASP A 985 -6.32 49.01 23.13
N LEU A 986 -6.50 48.14 22.13
CA LEU A 986 -5.71 48.17 20.90
C LEU A 986 -6.01 49.44 20.09
N THR A 987 -7.28 49.80 19.92
CA THR A 987 -7.68 51.04 19.24
C THR A 987 -7.10 52.27 19.93
N ALA A 988 -7.15 52.32 21.27
CA ALA A 988 -6.59 53.43 22.04
C ALA A 988 -5.07 53.55 21.83
N TRP A 989 -4.35 52.43 21.80
CA TRP A 989 -2.92 52.43 21.47
C TRP A 989 -2.66 52.91 20.04
N LEU A 990 -3.33 52.36 19.04
CA LEU A 990 -3.08 52.72 17.64
C LEU A 990 -3.45 54.18 17.33
N LYS A 991 -4.45 54.75 18.01
CA LYS A 991 -4.72 56.20 17.94
C LYS A 991 -3.54 57.03 18.43
N GLN A 992 -2.90 56.64 19.54
CA GLN A 992 -1.70 57.32 20.01
C GLN A 992 -0.53 57.18 19.03
N VAL A 993 -0.41 56.03 18.35
CA VAL A 993 0.58 55.85 17.28
C VAL A 993 0.34 56.87 16.15
N LEU A 994 -0.90 57.00 15.67
CA LEU A 994 -1.21 57.94 14.58
C LEU A 994 -0.95 59.41 14.95
N MET A 995 -1.18 59.77 16.21
CA MET A 995 -1.01 61.13 16.73
C MET A 995 0.41 61.43 17.25
N THR A 996 1.34 60.48 17.16
CA THR A 996 2.71 60.66 17.64
C THR A 996 3.44 61.72 16.79
N PRO A 997 4.04 62.77 17.38
CA PRO A 997 4.79 63.77 16.63
C PRO A 997 6.02 63.17 15.93
N LEU A 998 6.12 63.37 14.62
CA LEU A 998 7.24 62.90 13.78
C LEU A 998 8.38 63.93 13.78
N LEU A 999 9.21 63.87 14.83
CA LEU A 999 10.31 64.81 15.01
C LEU A 999 11.43 64.55 13.99
N GLN A 1000 11.74 65.56 13.17
CA GLN A 1000 12.93 65.62 12.32
C GLN A 1000 14.10 66.21 13.12
N SER A 1001 14.70 65.46 14.04
CA SER A 1001 15.90 65.93 14.73
C SER A 1001 17.04 64.90 14.65
N ASP A 1002 18.14 65.32 14.00
CA ASP A 1002 19.44 64.65 14.07
C ASP A 1002 20.17 65.00 15.40
N GLY A 1003 19.43 65.29 16.49
CA GLY A 1003 20.01 65.60 17.80
C GLY A 1003 20.47 67.05 18.05
N THR A 1004 20.10 68.03 17.21
CA THR A 1004 20.33 69.46 17.49
C THR A 1004 19.03 70.17 17.90
N GLU A 1005 19.16 71.14 18.82
CA GLU A 1005 18.04 71.88 19.42
C GLU A 1005 17.02 72.36 18.38
N ALA A 1006 15.74 72.17 18.68
CA ALA A 1006 14.63 72.58 17.83
C ALA A 1006 14.76 74.07 17.47
N ALA A 1007 15.04 74.36 16.21
CA ALA A 1007 14.91 75.72 15.70
C ALA A 1007 13.46 76.17 15.87
N GLU A 1008 13.25 77.36 16.46
CA GLU A 1008 11.94 77.99 16.57
C GLU A 1008 11.25 78.03 15.20
N GLY A 1009 10.25 77.17 15.00
CA GLY A 1009 9.52 77.03 13.74
C GLY A 1009 9.39 75.59 13.20
N THR A 1010 9.91 74.55 13.87
CA THR A 1010 9.67 73.15 13.43
C THR A 1010 8.18 72.82 13.42
N VAL A 1011 7.66 72.54 12.23
CA VAL A 1011 6.30 72.01 12.02
C VAL A 1011 6.27 70.62 12.62
N ASN A 1012 5.53 70.44 13.72
CA ASN A 1012 5.21 69.12 14.26
C ASN A 1012 4.02 68.57 13.48
N TRP A 1013 4.22 67.47 12.76
CA TRP A 1013 3.19 66.72 12.04
C TRP A 1013 3.21 65.25 12.49
N CYS A 1014 2.14 64.51 12.21
CA CYS A 1014 1.95 63.13 12.62
C CYS A 1014 1.42 62.26 11.46
N LEU A 1015 1.31 60.94 11.67
CA LEU A 1015 0.78 60.04 10.63
C LEU A 1015 -0.66 60.39 10.24
N ALA A 1016 -1.46 60.92 11.17
CA ALA A 1016 -2.84 61.34 10.88
C ALA A 1016 -2.94 62.54 9.92
N ASP A 1017 -1.85 63.30 9.73
CA ASP A 1017 -1.80 64.42 8.78
C ASP A 1017 -1.51 63.98 7.34
N ILE A 1018 -1.28 62.68 7.10
CA ILE A 1018 -0.93 62.11 5.80
C ILE A 1018 -2.19 61.47 5.18
N PRO A 1019 -2.75 62.06 4.11
CA PRO A 1019 -3.84 61.45 3.34
C PRO A 1019 -3.42 60.15 2.67
N VAL A 1020 -4.35 59.22 2.49
CA VAL A 1020 -4.07 57.92 1.86
C VAL A 1020 -3.54 58.09 0.44
N GLU A 1021 -3.98 59.11 -0.31
CA GLU A 1021 -3.51 59.36 -1.68
C GLU A 1021 -2.02 59.75 -1.76
N GLN A 1022 -1.44 60.22 -0.64
CA GLN A 1022 -0.01 60.54 -0.52
C GLN A 1022 0.79 59.36 0.05
N THR A 1023 0.21 58.16 0.11
CA THR A 1023 0.89 56.95 0.58
C THR A 1023 0.99 55.89 -0.50
N LEU A 1024 2.09 55.15 -0.49
CA LEU A 1024 2.29 53.91 -1.23
C LEU A 1024 2.69 52.84 -0.20
N ARG A 1025 1.83 51.83 -0.02
CA ARG A 1025 1.94 50.83 1.05
C ARG A 1025 2.35 49.49 0.48
N GLU A 1026 3.14 48.73 1.24
CA GLU A 1026 3.66 47.41 0.84
C GLU A 1026 4.27 47.41 -0.56
N SER A 1027 5.05 48.44 -0.90
CA SER A 1027 5.57 48.59 -2.26
C SER A 1027 6.68 47.57 -2.52
N GLU A 1028 6.47 46.70 -3.49
CA GLU A 1028 7.45 45.71 -3.94
C GLU A 1028 8.49 46.33 -4.88
N PHE A 1029 9.77 45.99 -4.71
CA PHE A 1029 10.83 46.43 -5.61
C PHE A 1029 11.77 45.30 -6.03
N TYR A 1030 12.39 45.48 -7.20
CA TYR A 1030 13.42 44.60 -7.73
C TYR A 1030 14.55 45.40 -8.35
N PHE A 1031 15.80 45.07 -8.04
CA PHE A 1031 16.94 45.66 -8.73
C PHE A 1031 18.13 44.72 -8.89
N PRO A 1032 18.92 44.82 -9.97
CA PRO A 1032 20.01 43.89 -10.24
C PRO A 1032 21.19 44.07 -9.28
N MET A 1033 21.80 42.95 -8.89
CA MET A 1033 23.08 42.87 -8.17
C MET A 1033 24.16 42.35 -9.12
N SER A 1034 24.96 43.26 -9.67
CA SER A 1034 25.94 42.96 -10.73
C SER A 1034 27.31 42.62 -10.14
N ARG A 1035 27.38 41.55 -9.33
CA ARG A 1035 28.60 41.11 -8.59
C ARG A 1035 29.01 42.05 -7.45
N THR A 1036 28.04 42.47 -6.66
CA THR A 1036 28.22 43.32 -5.47
C THR A 1036 29.24 42.69 -4.52
N ARG A 1037 30.29 43.43 -4.16
CA ARG A 1037 31.32 42.96 -3.22
C ARG A 1037 30.90 43.22 -1.79
N VAL A 1038 30.73 42.14 -1.03
CA VAL A 1038 30.27 42.22 0.37
C VAL A 1038 31.21 43.06 1.25
N ALA A 1039 32.51 43.06 0.96
CA ALA A 1039 33.49 43.86 1.69
C ALA A 1039 33.30 45.38 1.52
N GLU A 1040 32.90 45.85 0.34
CA GLU A 1040 32.66 47.27 0.06
C GLU A 1040 31.35 47.73 0.73
N LEU A 1041 30.32 46.88 0.70
CA LEU A 1041 29.07 47.10 1.43
C LEU A 1041 29.29 47.18 2.96
N ALA A 1042 30.14 46.31 3.52
CA ALA A 1042 30.49 46.34 4.95
C ALA A 1042 31.25 47.62 5.34
N ARG A 1043 32.13 48.14 4.47
CA ARG A 1043 32.82 49.42 4.69
C ARG A 1043 31.86 50.60 4.68
N LEU A 1044 30.93 50.64 3.71
CA LEU A 1044 29.90 51.67 3.63
C LEU A 1044 29.04 51.66 4.88
N LEU A 1045 28.56 50.49 5.32
CA LEU A 1045 27.75 50.39 6.54
C LEU A 1045 28.54 50.80 7.80
N THR A 1046 29.82 50.47 7.88
CA THR A 1046 30.69 50.90 8.98
C THR A 1046 30.81 52.43 9.04
N ARG A 1047 31.03 53.09 7.89
CA ARG A 1047 31.05 54.55 7.80
C ARG A 1047 29.70 55.16 8.18
N HIS A 1048 28.62 54.59 7.67
CA HIS A 1048 27.26 55.02 7.99
C HIS A 1048 27.02 55.02 9.50
N ARG A 1049 27.37 53.92 10.20
CA ARG A 1049 27.27 53.83 11.67
C ARG A 1049 28.11 54.88 12.39
N GLN A 1050 29.33 55.15 11.91
CA GLN A 1050 30.22 56.17 12.51
C GLN A 1050 29.64 57.59 12.39
N LEU A 1051 28.97 57.92 11.30
CA LEU A 1051 28.28 59.20 11.12
C LEU A 1051 27.09 59.32 12.09
N SER A 1052 26.28 58.27 12.22
CA SER A 1052 25.12 58.25 13.12
C SER A 1052 25.50 58.45 14.60
N HIS A 1053 26.62 57.88 15.05
CA HIS A 1053 27.13 58.07 16.42
C HIS A 1053 27.65 59.49 16.68
N ARG A 1054 28.16 60.20 15.66
CA ARG A 1054 28.62 61.60 15.80
C ARG A 1054 27.44 62.57 15.94
N CYS A 1055 26.32 62.34 15.27
CA CYS A 1055 25.13 63.19 15.35
C CYS A 1055 24.43 63.13 16.73
N LEU A 1056 24.53 62.00 17.44
CA LEU A 1056 23.91 61.84 18.78
C LEU A 1056 24.77 62.40 19.94
N SER A 1057 25.99 62.84 19.66
CA SER A 1057 26.93 63.36 20.68
C SER A 1057 26.74 64.86 20.87
N ALA A 1058 26.29 65.32 22.04
CA ALA A 1058 26.14 66.76 22.32
C ALA A 1058 27.49 67.51 22.27
N PRO A 1059 27.55 68.78 21.80
CA PRO A 1059 28.78 69.55 21.78
C PRO A 1059 29.21 69.89 23.23
N GLY A 1060 30.21 69.19 23.76
CA GLY A 1060 30.86 69.54 25.03
C GLY A 1060 31.05 68.41 26.05
N GLN A 1061 30.57 67.19 25.81
CA GLN A 1061 30.94 66.06 26.68
C GLN A 1061 32.32 65.51 26.30
N GLN A 1062 33.25 65.52 27.27
CA GLN A 1062 34.56 64.88 27.14
C GLN A 1062 34.41 63.38 26.87
N HIS A 1063 35.36 62.84 26.09
CA HIS A 1063 35.45 61.46 25.61
C HIS A 1063 35.45 60.42 26.75
N GLY A 1064 34.28 60.08 27.27
CA GLY A 1064 34.06 59.00 28.22
C GLY A 1064 33.14 57.93 27.64
N GLN A 1065 33.73 56.88 27.08
CA GLN A 1065 33.12 55.54 26.87
C GLN A 1065 31.77 55.43 26.13
N LEU A 1066 31.54 56.20 25.06
CA LEU A 1066 30.70 55.71 23.96
C LEU A 1066 31.57 54.86 23.03
N SER A 1067 31.19 53.59 22.87
CA SER A 1067 31.94 52.59 22.10
C SER A 1067 32.29 53.11 20.72
N ALA A 1068 33.57 53.02 20.33
CA ALA A 1068 33.96 53.12 18.94
C ALA A 1068 33.07 52.16 18.12
N ALA A 1069 32.38 52.66 17.10
CA ALA A 1069 31.51 51.85 16.25
C ALA A 1069 32.30 50.61 15.78
N LYS A 1070 31.88 49.41 16.22
CA LYS A 1070 32.52 48.16 15.82
C LYS A 1070 32.47 48.04 14.30
N ASN A 1071 33.57 47.63 13.68
CA ASN A 1071 33.59 47.31 12.25
C ASN A 1071 32.51 46.26 11.95
N VAL A 1072 31.70 46.52 10.94
CA VAL A 1072 30.64 45.63 10.49
C VAL A 1072 31.27 44.40 9.83
N SER A 1073 30.82 43.21 10.21
CA SER A 1073 31.18 41.95 9.54
C SER A 1073 29.93 41.34 8.90
N LEU A 1074 29.98 41.14 7.59
CA LEU A 1074 28.95 40.46 6.79
C LEU A 1074 29.43 39.03 6.42
N PRO A 1075 28.55 38.06 6.11
CA PRO A 1075 28.93 36.65 5.96
C PRO A 1075 29.81 36.38 4.73
N ALA A 1076 30.48 35.22 4.71
CA ALA A 1076 31.63 34.88 3.85
C ALA A 1076 31.30 34.58 2.36
N TYR A 1077 30.39 35.33 1.73
CA TYR A 1077 30.27 35.35 0.28
C TYR A 1077 31.16 36.46 -0.29
N GLN A 1078 32.00 36.14 -1.28
CA GLN A 1078 32.87 37.16 -1.88
C GLN A 1078 32.06 38.15 -2.74
N GLN A 1079 31.03 37.68 -3.43
CA GLN A 1079 30.20 38.48 -4.34
C GLN A 1079 28.73 38.04 -4.28
N LEU A 1080 27.81 39.00 -4.37
CA LEU A 1080 26.38 38.77 -4.55
C LEU A 1080 26.03 38.99 -6.02
N LYS A 1081 25.35 38.03 -6.64
CA LYS A 1081 24.95 38.07 -8.05
C LYS A 1081 23.50 37.63 -8.19
N GLY A 1082 22.73 38.39 -8.94
CA GLY A 1082 21.32 38.12 -9.20
C GLY A 1082 20.44 39.36 -9.05
N MET A 1083 19.34 39.24 -8.31
CA MET A 1083 18.37 40.33 -8.10
C MET A 1083 18.15 40.56 -6.61
N MET A 1084 18.11 41.81 -6.17
CA MET A 1084 17.63 42.22 -4.86
C MET A 1084 16.13 42.44 -4.93
N HIS A 1085 15.41 41.92 -3.95
CA HIS A 1085 13.97 42.03 -3.79
C HIS A 1085 13.60 42.42 -2.36
N GLY A 1086 12.51 43.16 -2.20
CA GLY A 1086 11.95 43.49 -0.89
C GLY A 1086 10.61 44.22 -1.00
N PHE A 1087 9.99 44.41 0.15
CA PHE A 1087 8.77 45.18 0.34
C PHE A 1087 9.06 46.36 1.28
N ILE A 1088 8.49 47.52 1.00
CA ILE A 1088 8.58 48.70 1.85
C ILE A 1088 7.19 48.93 2.44
N ASP A 1089 7.05 48.90 3.77
CA ASP A 1089 5.75 48.98 4.43
C ASP A 1089 4.97 50.25 4.05
N LEU A 1090 5.65 51.40 4.07
CA LEU A 1090 5.04 52.68 3.74
C LEU A 1090 6.08 53.64 3.14
N VAL A 1091 5.81 54.09 1.92
CA VAL A 1091 6.38 55.32 1.35
C VAL A 1091 5.30 56.39 1.40
N PHE A 1092 5.63 57.60 1.81
CA PHE A 1092 4.66 58.69 1.81
C PHE A 1092 5.26 60.03 1.40
N GLU A 1093 4.42 60.91 0.87
CA GLU A 1093 4.80 62.26 0.45
C GLU A 1093 4.26 63.29 1.45
N TYR A 1094 5.13 64.20 1.90
CA TYR A 1094 4.74 65.32 2.73
C TYR A 1094 5.52 66.58 2.33
N GLN A 1095 4.79 67.62 1.93
CA GLN A 1095 5.34 68.91 1.49
C GLN A 1095 6.39 68.80 0.37
N GLY A 1096 6.14 67.95 -0.64
CA GLY A 1096 7.01 67.75 -1.80
C GLY A 1096 8.20 66.83 -1.57
N LYS A 1097 8.30 66.20 -0.40
CA LYS A 1097 9.36 65.24 -0.04
C LYS A 1097 8.79 63.84 0.18
N TYR A 1098 9.46 62.85 -0.40
CA TYR A 1098 9.14 61.42 -0.24
C TYR A 1098 9.95 60.81 0.89
N TYR A 1099 9.27 60.18 1.83
CA TYR A 1099 9.86 59.50 2.97
C TYR A 1099 9.63 58.00 2.88
N LEU A 1100 10.61 57.25 3.36
CA LEU A 1100 10.49 55.82 3.54
C LEU A 1100 10.18 55.49 4.98
N SER A 1101 9.32 54.51 5.22
CA SER A 1101 9.06 54.02 6.56
C SER A 1101 8.80 52.52 6.66
N ASP A 1102 9.11 52.00 7.86
CA ASP A 1102 8.96 50.60 8.25
C ASP A 1102 8.40 50.55 9.68
N TYR A 1103 7.39 49.71 9.90
CA TYR A 1103 6.76 49.50 11.20
C TYR A 1103 7.50 48.40 11.95
N LYS A 1104 8.01 48.70 13.15
CA LYS A 1104 8.66 47.72 14.02
C LYS A 1104 7.77 47.39 15.21
N SER A 1105 7.43 46.11 15.33
CA SER A 1105 6.68 45.55 16.46
C SER A 1105 7.57 45.08 17.61
N SER A 1106 8.89 45.26 17.46
CA SER A 1106 9.94 44.77 18.37
C SER A 1106 9.75 45.20 19.82
N HIS A 1107 10.02 44.28 20.75
CA HIS A 1107 9.92 44.55 22.19
C HIS A 1107 11.30 44.88 22.77
N LEU A 1108 11.52 46.15 23.12
CA LEU A 1108 12.80 46.62 23.69
C LEU A 1108 12.80 46.67 25.23
N GLY A 1109 11.63 46.52 25.85
CA GLY A 1109 11.42 46.65 27.29
C GLY A 1109 9.98 47.00 27.64
N ASN A 1110 9.67 47.03 28.95
CA ASN A 1110 8.31 47.16 29.48
C ASN A 1110 7.87 48.61 29.78
N GLY A 1111 8.47 49.61 29.12
CA GLY A 1111 8.08 51.01 29.27
C GLY A 1111 8.75 51.94 28.26
N PHE A 1112 8.27 53.19 28.17
CA PHE A 1112 8.74 54.17 27.18
C PHE A 1112 10.24 54.48 27.24
N HIS A 1113 10.88 54.32 28.41
CA HIS A 1113 12.33 54.53 28.55
C HIS A 1113 13.17 53.59 27.66
N ALA A 1114 12.66 52.40 27.34
CA ALA A 1114 13.31 51.43 26.47
C ALA A 1114 13.21 51.76 24.97
N TYR A 1115 12.42 52.77 24.60
CA TYR A 1115 12.18 53.19 23.21
C TYR A 1115 12.71 54.60 22.92
N LYS A 1116 13.69 55.05 23.72
CA LYS A 1116 14.41 56.31 23.48
C LYS A 1116 15.37 56.19 22.29
N PRO A 1117 15.76 57.31 21.63
CA PRO A 1117 16.58 57.28 20.41
C PRO A 1117 17.84 56.41 20.48
N ALA A 1118 18.57 56.42 21.60
CA ALA A 1118 19.77 55.60 21.79
C ALA A 1118 19.47 54.08 21.77
N ALA A 1119 18.34 53.66 22.37
CA ALA A 1119 17.92 52.26 22.38
C ALA A 1119 17.39 51.82 21.01
N LEU A 1120 16.70 52.71 20.29
CA LEU A 1120 16.27 52.46 18.91
C LEU A 1120 17.49 52.26 17.99
N LEU A 1121 18.49 53.14 18.07
CA LEU A 1121 19.73 53.01 17.29
C LEU A 1121 20.47 51.70 17.59
N ALA A 1122 20.57 51.31 18.86
CA ALA A 1122 21.18 50.05 19.25
C ALA A 1122 20.44 48.86 18.62
N ASN A 1123 19.12 48.83 18.72
CA ASN A 1123 18.30 47.77 18.11
C ASN A 1123 18.45 47.71 16.57
N ILE A 1124 18.48 48.88 15.91
CA ILE A 1124 18.70 48.98 14.46
C ILE A 1124 20.04 48.38 14.07
N GLN A 1125 21.13 48.72 14.79
CA GLN A 1125 22.47 48.23 14.49
C GLN A 1125 22.64 46.74 14.80
N ASP A 1126 22.04 46.24 15.89
CA ASP A 1126 22.11 44.83 16.30
C ASP A 1126 21.32 43.91 15.33
N ASN A 1127 20.24 44.42 14.75
CA ASN A 1127 19.41 43.72 13.76
C ASN A 1127 19.76 44.01 12.31
N TYR A 1128 20.78 44.84 12.05
CA TYR A 1128 21.17 45.28 10.70
C TYR A 1128 20.03 45.97 9.94
N TYR A 1129 19.05 46.55 10.64
CA TYR A 1129 17.99 47.35 10.01
C TYR A 1129 18.54 48.61 9.32
N ASP A 1130 19.75 49.02 9.68
CA ASP A 1130 20.48 50.02 8.92
C ASP A 1130 20.88 49.57 7.52
N LEU A 1131 21.23 48.30 7.33
CA LEU A 1131 21.38 47.77 5.98
C LEU A 1131 20.03 47.67 5.24
N GLN A 1132 18.96 47.30 5.95
CA GLN A 1132 17.61 47.21 5.39
C GLN A 1132 17.17 48.55 4.79
N TYR A 1133 17.20 49.63 5.58
CA TYR A 1133 16.73 50.90 5.10
C TYR A 1133 17.63 51.54 4.05
N LEU A 1134 18.93 51.22 4.03
CA LEU A 1134 19.82 51.68 2.96
C LEU A 1134 19.48 51.00 1.63
N ILE A 1135 19.15 49.71 1.65
CA ILE A 1135 18.65 48.98 0.47
C ILE A 1135 17.32 49.59 0.00
N TYR A 1136 16.40 49.86 0.94
CA TYR A 1136 15.11 50.42 0.58
C TYR A 1136 15.20 51.87 0.09
N ALA A 1137 16.11 52.66 0.67
CA ALA A 1137 16.39 54.03 0.23
C ALA A 1137 16.94 54.04 -1.20
N LEU A 1138 17.84 53.10 -1.54
CA LEU A 1138 18.30 52.92 -2.91
C LEU A 1138 17.15 52.54 -3.86
N ALA A 1139 16.26 51.65 -3.44
CA ALA A 1139 15.09 51.27 -4.23
C ALA A 1139 14.17 52.46 -4.50
N LEU A 1140 13.84 53.25 -3.47
CA LEU A 1140 13.05 54.47 -3.61
C LEU A 1140 13.77 55.52 -4.46
N HIS A 1141 15.08 55.70 -4.27
CA HIS A 1141 15.89 56.61 -5.07
C HIS A 1141 15.84 56.26 -6.57
N ARG A 1142 16.07 54.99 -6.92
CA ARG A 1142 15.97 54.51 -8.32
C ARG A 1142 14.55 54.67 -8.88
N HIS A 1143 13.52 54.43 -8.06
CA HIS A 1143 12.14 54.58 -8.47
C HIS A 1143 11.78 56.05 -8.76
N LEU A 1144 12.13 56.97 -7.85
CA LEU A 1144 11.89 58.41 -8.03
C LEU A 1144 12.67 58.97 -9.22
N ALA A 1145 13.93 58.56 -9.40
CA ALA A 1145 14.75 58.94 -10.55
C ALA A 1145 14.14 58.48 -11.89
N TYR A 1146 13.41 57.36 -11.88
CA TYR A 1146 12.69 56.88 -13.05
C TYR A 1146 11.33 57.58 -13.24
N ALA A 1147 10.62 57.86 -12.14
CA ALA A 1147 9.24 58.36 -12.17
C ALA A 1147 9.12 59.88 -12.31
N LEU A 1148 10.12 60.65 -11.87
CA LEU A 1148 10.12 62.12 -11.88
C LEU A 1148 11.17 62.64 -12.86
N GLU A 1149 10.76 63.47 -13.83
CA GLU A 1149 11.66 64.02 -14.87
C GLU A 1149 12.76 64.94 -14.30
N ASP A 1150 12.44 65.74 -13.27
CA ASP A 1150 13.35 66.68 -12.60
C ASP A 1150 13.77 66.22 -11.19
N TYR A 1151 14.01 64.92 -11.02
CA TYR A 1151 14.36 64.35 -9.71
C TYR A 1151 15.72 64.85 -9.19
N ASP A 1152 15.67 65.70 -8.16
CA ASP A 1152 16.80 66.04 -7.29
C ASP A 1152 16.64 65.40 -5.90
N PRO A 1153 17.53 64.46 -5.48
CA PRO A 1153 17.49 63.86 -4.14
C PRO A 1153 17.52 64.90 -3.01
N GLY A 1154 18.22 66.03 -3.18
CA GLY A 1154 18.30 67.07 -2.14
C GLY A 1154 16.98 67.83 -1.93
N GLN A 1155 16.09 67.82 -2.93
CA GLN A 1155 14.78 68.48 -2.87
C GLN A 1155 13.65 67.49 -2.57
N HIS A 1156 13.72 66.29 -3.14
CA HIS A 1156 12.61 65.34 -3.14
C HIS A 1156 12.77 64.18 -2.15
N PHE A 1157 13.98 63.85 -1.70
CA PHE A 1157 14.18 62.76 -0.74
C PHE A 1157 14.11 63.31 0.69
N GLY A 1158 13.10 62.85 1.45
CA GLY A 1158 12.81 63.33 2.79
C GLY A 1158 13.59 62.62 3.89
N GLY A 1159 14.09 61.40 3.65
CA GLY A 1159 14.74 60.57 4.65
C GLY A 1159 13.89 59.36 5.05
N ILE A 1160 14.27 58.74 6.17
CA ILE A 1160 13.79 57.42 6.59
C ILE A 1160 13.21 57.50 8.00
N TYR A 1161 12.05 56.90 8.21
CA TYR A 1161 11.40 56.74 9.50
C TYR A 1161 11.22 55.27 9.87
N TYR A 1162 11.69 54.86 11.04
CA TYR A 1162 11.36 53.53 11.59
C TYR A 1162 10.44 53.72 12.80
N PHE A 1163 9.25 53.13 12.72
CA PHE A 1163 8.17 53.31 13.69
C PHE A 1163 8.12 52.13 14.66
N TYR A 1164 8.76 52.25 15.82
CA TYR A 1164 8.65 51.28 16.90
C TYR A 1164 7.31 51.47 17.61
N LEU A 1165 6.28 50.78 17.11
CA LEU A 1165 4.86 50.98 17.46
C LEU A 1165 4.61 50.93 18.98
N ARG A 1166 5.35 50.07 19.70
CA ARG A 1166 5.23 49.94 21.17
C ARG A 1166 5.72 51.18 21.93
N GLY A 1167 6.62 51.97 21.35
CA GLY A 1167 7.19 53.17 21.95
C GLY A 1167 6.49 54.49 21.57
N MET A 1168 5.68 54.49 20.51
CA MET A 1168 5.04 55.69 19.96
C MET A 1168 3.87 56.18 20.83
N THR A 1169 3.84 57.47 21.15
CA THR A 1169 2.80 58.09 22.00
C THR A 1169 2.63 59.59 21.71
N ASP A 1170 1.44 60.09 21.99
CA ASP A 1170 1.04 61.51 21.97
C ASP A 1170 1.28 62.23 23.31
N ASP A 1171 1.76 61.53 24.35
CA ASP A 1171 2.12 62.15 25.63
C ASP A 1171 3.41 62.97 25.51
N ALA A 1172 3.31 64.28 25.73
CA ALA A 1172 4.43 65.22 25.70
C ALA A 1172 5.59 64.83 26.64
N LYS A 1173 5.33 64.10 27.73
CA LYS A 1173 6.38 63.61 28.67
C LYS A 1173 7.31 62.56 28.05
N HIS A 1174 6.87 61.92 26.98
CA HIS A 1174 7.56 60.84 26.28
C HIS A 1174 7.84 61.20 24.82
N ALA A 1175 7.81 62.49 24.47
CA ALA A 1175 8.12 62.98 23.13
C ALA A 1175 9.46 62.43 22.60
N GLY A 1176 9.47 61.98 21.34
CA GLY A 1176 10.63 61.36 20.70
C GLY A 1176 10.86 59.88 21.04
N CYS A 1177 9.98 59.24 21.82
CA CYS A 1177 9.99 57.78 22.00
C CYS A 1177 9.32 57.08 20.80
N GLY A 1178 9.88 55.95 20.38
CA GLY A 1178 9.30 55.07 19.36
C GLY A 1178 9.43 55.53 17.91
N VAL A 1179 9.92 56.74 17.65
CA VAL A 1179 10.17 57.24 16.28
C VAL A 1179 11.67 57.40 16.07
N TYR A 1180 12.23 56.63 15.14
CA TYR A 1180 13.58 56.82 14.66
C TYR A 1180 13.55 57.52 13.31
N TYR A 1181 14.32 58.60 13.14
CA TYR A 1181 14.47 59.31 11.88
C TYR A 1181 15.93 59.34 11.46
N ARG A 1182 16.20 59.19 10.15
CA ARG A 1182 17.53 59.37 9.58
C ARG A 1182 17.46 60.02 8.21
N HIS A 1183 18.23 61.10 8.04
CA HIS A 1183 18.53 61.65 6.72
C HIS A 1183 19.67 60.86 6.06
N ILE A 1184 19.47 60.43 4.80
CA ILE A 1184 20.51 59.79 3.98
C ILE A 1184 21.03 60.82 2.98
N ASP A 1185 22.33 60.99 2.93
CA ASP A 1185 22.92 61.96 2.00
C ASP A 1185 23.08 61.39 0.57
N LEU A 1186 23.29 62.28 -0.40
CA LEU A 1186 23.47 61.90 -1.80
C LEU A 1186 24.73 61.03 -2.01
N GLN A 1187 25.76 61.18 -1.18
CA GLN A 1187 26.99 60.42 -1.31
C GLN A 1187 26.78 58.96 -0.91
N GLU A 1188 25.99 58.71 0.14
CA GLU A 1188 25.60 57.38 0.60
C GLU A 1188 24.74 56.65 -0.44
N LEU A 1189 23.75 57.33 -1.04
CA LEU A 1189 22.92 56.76 -2.11
C LEU A 1189 23.75 56.44 -3.36
N THR A 1190 24.62 57.36 -3.80
CA THR A 1190 25.47 57.16 -4.99
C THR A 1190 26.46 56.02 -4.77
N ALA A 1191 27.05 55.93 -3.57
CA ALA A 1191 27.98 54.85 -3.24
C ALA A 1191 27.28 53.49 -3.18
N LEU A 1192 26.07 53.41 -2.62
CA LEU A 1192 25.25 52.20 -2.64
C LEU A 1192 24.89 51.77 -4.06
N ASP A 1193 24.48 52.72 -4.90
CA ASP A 1193 24.10 52.46 -6.29
C ASP A 1193 25.26 51.85 -7.09
N ALA A 1194 26.46 52.44 -6.96
CA ALA A 1194 27.70 51.95 -7.58
C ALA A 1194 28.08 50.55 -7.07
N ILE A 1195 28.02 50.31 -5.76
CA ILE A 1195 28.33 49.00 -5.15
C ILE A 1195 27.41 47.90 -5.69
N PHE A 1196 26.10 48.17 -5.80
CA PHE A 1196 25.14 47.21 -6.34
C PHE A 1196 25.22 47.05 -7.87
N ALA A 1197 25.69 48.07 -8.59
CA ALA A 1197 26.05 48.00 -10.01
C ALA A 1197 27.37 47.24 -10.28
N GLY A 1198 28.14 46.89 -9.25
CA GLY A 1198 29.42 46.20 -9.36
C GLY A 1198 30.59 47.13 -9.71
N GLU A 1199 30.41 48.43 -9.55
CA GLU A 1199 31.42 49.46 -9.81
C GLU A 1199 32.25 49.78 -8.56
N HIS A 1200 33.51 50.17 -8.77
CA HIS A 1200 34.40 50.59 -7.67
C HIS A 1200 34.13 52.05 -7.30
N TYR A 1201 33.55 52.30 -6.14
CA TYR A 1201 33.39 53.66 -5.62
C TYR A 1201 34.68 54.12 -4.93
N GLN A 1202 35.45 55.01 -5.57
CA GLN A 1202 36.56 55.74 -4.93
C GLN A 1202 36.07 57.09 -4.41
N ASP A 1203 36.06 57.24 -3.08
CA ASP A 1203 35.69 58.50 -2.43
C ASP A 1203 36.76 59.58 -2.70
N LYS A 1204 36.39 60.67 -3.36
CA LYS A 1204 37.30 61.81 -3.63
C LYS A 1204 37.58 62.67 -2.38
N GLY A 1205 37.12 62.27 -1.19
CA GLY A 1205 37.21 63.03 0.06
C GLY A 1205 38.31 62.64 1.07
N GLN A 1206 39.02 61.52 0.89
CA GLN A 1206 40.09 61.11 1.82
C GLN A 1206 41.30 60.53 1.10
N ASP A 1207 42.14 61.42 0.60
CA ASP A 1207 43.52 61.08 0.29
C ASP A 1207 44.46 62.19 0.77
N LYS A 1208 44.50 62.40 2.09
CA LYS A 1208 45.62 63.04 2.80
C LYS A 1208 45.72 62.50 4.22
N GLY A 1209 46.46 61.41 4.36
CA GLY A 1209 47.08 61.05 5.62
C GLY A 1209 46.71 59.68 6.14
N GLN A 1210 47.19 58.63 5.49
CA GLN A 1210 47.81 57.46 6.13
C GLN A 1210 48.34 56.48 5.06
N GLU A 1211 49.18 56.98 4.15
CA GLU A 1211 50.24 56.15 3.55
C GLU A 1211 51.48 56.31 4.44
N LYS A 1212 51.70 55.31 5.30
CA LYS A 1212 53.02 54.78 5.64
C LYS A 1212 52.85 53.56 6.55
N ASP A 1213 53.66 52.55 6.24
CA ASP A 1213 53.84 51.27 6.92
C ASP A 1213 52.81 50.19 6.63
N GLN A 1214 53.02 49.49 5.50
CA GLN A 1214 53.38 48.06 5.53
C GLN A 1214 53.77 47.59 4.12
N ASP A 1215 54.99 47.95 3.72
CA ASP A 1215 55.75 47.26 2.67
C ASP A 1215 56.66 46.25 3.37
N HIS A 1216 56.28 44.97 3.31
CA HIS A 1216 57.03 43.72 3.58
C HIS A 1216 55.93 42.64 3.68
N ASP A 1217 55.67 41.77 2.72
CA ASP A 1217 56.60 40.85 2.08
C ASP A 1217 56.00 40.37 0.75
N LYS A 1218 56.74 40.54 -0.34
CA LYS A 1218 56.51 39.89 -1.64
C LYS A 1218 57.64 38.88 -1.82
N ASN A 1219 57.29 37.60 -1.90
CA ASN A 1219 58.06 36.46 -2.41
C ASN A 1219 57.22 35.22 -2.03
N GLU A 1220 56.80 34.25 -2.84
CA GLU A 1220 57.19 33.67 -4.13
C GLU A 1220 55.87 33.18 -4.80
N GLY A 1221 55.68 33.22 -6.12
CA GLY A 1221 56.28 32.29 -7.06
C GLY A 1221 55.24 31.25 -7.51
N GLU A 1222 54.62 31.52 -8.65
CA GLU A 1222 53.86 30.53 -9.43
C GLU A 1222 54.76 29.33 -9.77
N GLN A 1223 54.30 28.11 -9.55
CA GLN A 1223 54.58 27.00 -10.45
C GLN A 1223 53.58 25.85 -10.31
N GLU A 1224 53.11 25.43 -11.48
CA GLU A 1224 52.31 24.25 -11.79
C GLU A 1224 52.81 22.98 -11.10
N TYR A 1225 51.89 22.10 -10.69
CA TYR A 1225 52.02 20.66 -10.96
C TYR A 1225 50.63 20.02 -11.07
N ALA A 1226 50.43 19.36 -12.19
CA ALA A 1226 49.32 18.47 -12.49
C ALA A 1226 49.37 17.20 -11.62
N SER A 1227 48.23 16.76 -11.08
CA SER A 1227 47.66 15.40 -11.16
C SER A 1227 46.19 15.43 -10.74
#